data_AF-A0AAU7YYV5-F1
#
_entry.id   AF-A0AAU7YYV5-F1
#
_cell.length_a   1.000
_cell.length_b   1.000
_cell.length_c   1.000
_cell.angle_alpha   90.00
_cell.angle_beta   90.00
_cell.angle_gamma   90.00
#
_symmetry.space_group_name_H-M   'P 1'
#
loop_
_entity.id
_entity.type
_entity.pdbx_description
1 polymer ?
#
loop_
_entity_poly.entity_id
_entity_poly.type
_entity_poly.pdbx_seq_one_letter_code
_entity_poly.pdbx_strand_id
1 'polypeptide(L)'
;MTATSWFKTPSGARSLLAFLITLLTLPAFAQTQKPIYPTLPYNFALFPTATGAFGDFNGDGRIDEATPNGINAMGLRLNNGPASSPTLTSIPLSCSPQFVLATDLNNDNKIDLAFSCSGAYVGVMLGNGDGTFQTASYYPVPSSALSGITAVDLNGDGYLDIAVVADTVNVGVLLNQGVGKPGSLSSPKLYPAPSGVSLSTIDAGDFNGDGKQDIIAGYTQIAIYYGNGDGTLNTPQLTTASTGTAFVVGDFNRDGLTDVAYLGPNPQTPTSSLQVLLGDSSGTLTNGSSLALDPTVKYLYIVPFQNTNASNITNLALIGNVTTIALNDGAGGLTLGESYGVSNFAIPETADNGITNLYFQSNVESIVLAGNGNGTFQGPRATLLGSNYQAVADLNADGLTDVLSTDESGNLIVALGRGDGSFTVVSRTQVSPNPFAGPTTVGDFNGDGKEDVLFFPGVTPSGNAQVEFLAGNGNGTFQPIVNELQIPVPGVGATVVGDFNGDGNLDIVYTTPSSRAYPYETLYYLAGNGAGNFAAPVELAQQIPNSLVSPILIADLNGDGILDIIWDNSTLLGNGDGTFNRQPLSIAGNAISLSDLNGDGKPDLVVYNSGPTGVSLYAGNGDGTFQTTPFYTPDLTGTFPYGASPLASIGDVNADGHPDLLLQSFPYGQPGVLAVFLGDGTGSFVLENTYPLISTGFSMLARLNAQAHSLPGDHTLDYVYTAGGATISLLNQLNPAPTAPAPLPSKTTLGASSTNAAPGQQLTLTATVTGASPTTGTVSFITNGKALGTAAITNGTAALATSFAAAGTYPVIANYPGDANNTPSSSNAVSIVVAPVNSTTTLSVSAGSAGTNQQLTFTASVTGLNPTGKVTFASSTATLGTASLINGVATLPFAFTATGSFAVTATYAGDVANLGSASTPVTVTVAAPDYTITASPSSATIKAGQSATTTLTVTPVGGYTGTVKFSCGTLPTGVGCTFAPSSVTPSSGAATSTLTITTTAPTTAFLRRLSVPLQGVAWASLLFLAFSPRRTRGLNRRFARAMLFTLLLAAGLFTFSGCSSSSPSNPVTNPGTPAGAQTITVTTADSSGNLSHAINFQVTVQ
;
A
#
# COMPACT_ATOMS: atom_id res chain seq x y z
N MET A 1 -6.77 17.23 -63.41
CA MET A 1 -5.37 17.69 -63.30
C MET A 1 -4.61 16.61 -62.54
N THR A 2 -4.00 15.66 -63.26
CA THR A 2 -2.52 15.46 -63.39
C THR A 2 -1.84 15.16 -62.04
N ALA A 3 -1.05 14.10 -61.82
CA ALA A 3 -0.58 12.98 -62.64
C ALA A 3 0.25 12.00 -61.75
N THR A 4 0.34 10.72 -62.17
CA THR A 4 1.50 9.77 -62.12
C THR A 4 2.04 9.24 -60.76
N SER A 5 2.47 7.97 -60.56
CA SER A 5 2.48 6.71 -61.34
C SER A 5 3.22 5.55 -60.60
N TRP A 6 2.67 4.32 -60.62
CA TRP A 6 3.29 2.97 -60.89
C TRP A 6 4.38 2.36 -59.95
N PHE A 7 4.27 1.10 -59.47
CA PHE A 7 4.60 -0.16 -60.20
C PHE A 7 3.96 -1.46 -59.64
N LYS A 8 3.91 -2.50 -60.51
CA LYS A 8 3.24 -3.82 -60.42
C LYS A 8 4.25 -5.00 -60.28
N THR A 9 3.98 -5.97 -59.37
CA THR A 9 4.12 -7.48 -59.44
C THR A 9 5.48 -8.16 -59.77
N PRO A 10 5.68 -9.52 -59.76
CA PRO A 10 4.97 -10.72 -59.18
C PRO A 10 5.89 -11.84 -58.57
N SER A 11 5.30 -12.92 -58.01
CA SER A 11 5.63 -14.37 -58.16
C SER A 11 5.42 -15.18 -56.85
N GLY A 12 4.90 -16.41 -56.81
CA GLY A 12 4.50 -17.33 -57.87
C GLY A 12 3.68 -18.49 -57.30
N ALA A 13 2.76 -18.99 -58.13
CA ALA A 13 2.04 -20.24 -57.91
C ALA A 13 2.92 -21.45 -58.30
N ARG A 14 2.78 -22.57 -57.57
CA ARG A 14 2.84 -23.94 -58.12
C ARG A 14 2.35 -25.00 -57.12
N SER A 15 1.26 -25.65 -57.50
CA SER A 15 0.88 -27.08 -57.32
C SER A 15 1.08 -27.70 -55.93
N LEU A 16 0.03 -27.96 -55.15
CA LEU A 16 -0.91 -29.08 -55.28
C LEU A 16 -0.26 -30.44 -55.64
N LEU A 17 -0.37 -31.36 -54.68
CA LEU A 17 -0.30 -32.81 -54.83
C LEU A 17 1.08 -33.49 -54.86
N ALA A 18 1.73 -33.54 -53.70
CA ALA A 18 2.66 -34.62 -53.34
C ALA A 18 2.53 -34.89 -51.83
N PHE A 19 1.32 -35.27 -51.42
CA PHE A 19 0.97 -35.65 -50.05
C PHE A 19 0.76 -37.17 -50.04
N LEU A 20 1.85 -37.95 -49.98
CA LEU A 20 1.85 -39.30 -49.41
C LEU A 20 3.29 -39.86 -49.36
N ILE A 21 3.64 -40.41 -48.20
CA ILE A 21 4.73 -41.36 -47.93
C ILE A 21 6.15 -40.76 -47.81
N THR A 22 6.52 -40.39 -46.58
CA THR A 22 7.76 -40.84 -45.89
C THR A 22 7.80 -40.26 -44.47
N LEU A 23 6.92 -40.76 -43.60
CA LEU A 23 7.14 -40.73 -42.15
C LEU A 23 7.57 -42.15 -41.76
N LEU A 24 8.84 -42.33 -41.36
CA LEU A 24 9.34 -43.36 -40.44
C LEU A 24 10.88 -43.36 -40.40
N THR A 25 11.49 -42.61 -39.47
CA THR A 25 12.61 -43.06 -38.62
C THR A 25 12.70 -42.16 -37.35
N LEU A 26 12.50 -42.81 -36.20
CA LEU A 26 12.47 -42.43 -34.76
C LEU A 26 13.64 -41.54 -34.22
N PRO A 27 13.68 -41.10 -32.92
CA PRO A 27 12.79 -41.38 -31.76
C PRO A 27 12.37 -40.17 -30.87
N ALA A 28 11.32 -40.46 -30.08
CA ALA A 28 10.88 -39.89 -28.79
C ALA A 28 11.67 -38.75 -28.12
N PHE A 29 10.98 -37.62 -27.92
CA PHE A 29 10.93 -36.92 -26.64
C PHE A 29 9.46 -36.68 -26.28
N ALA A 30 9.05 -37.14 -25.10
CA ALA A 30 7.72 -36.94 -24.58
C ALA A 30 7.53 -35.46 -24.20
N GLN A 31 6.64 -34.77 -24.90
CA GLN A 31 5.88 -33.68 -24.32
C GLN A 31 4.46 -34.19 -24.17
N THR A 32 4.02 -34.26 -22.91
CA THR A 32 2.62 -34.37 -22.50
C THR A 32 1.80 -33.34 -23.26
N GLN A 33 1.04 -33.78 -24.26
CA GLN A 33 -0.03 -32.98 -24.83
C GLN A 33 -1.08 -32.80 -23.73
N LYS A 34 -1.13 -31.59 -23.15
CA LYS A 34 -2.34 -31.07 -22.51
C LYS A 34 -3.48 -31.19 -23.54
N PRO A 35 -4.70 -31.61 -23.15
CA PRO A 35 -5.84 -31.57 -24.06
C PRO A 35 -6.04 -30.14 -24.54
N ILE A 36 -5.99 -29.95 -25.85
CA ILE A 36 -6.43 -28.72 -26.50
C ILE A 36 -7.95 -28.79 -26.49
N TYR A 37 -8.58 -28.21 -25.47
CA TYR A 37 -9.99 -27.83 -25.57
C TYR A 37 -10.06 -26.72 -26.63
N PRO A 38 -10.97 -26.80 -27.62
CA PRO A 38 -11.17 -25.70 -28.54
C PRO A 38 -11.63 -24.49 -27.72
N THR A 39 -10.84 -23.41 -27.75
CA THR A 39 -11.26 -22.10 -27.25
C THR A 39 -12.38 -21.60 -28.14
N LEU A 40 -13.63 -21.93 -27.79
CA LEU A 40 -14.80 -21.20 -28.27
C LEU A 40 -14.83 -19.85 -27.55
N PRO A 41 -15.05 -18.74 -28.26
CA PRO A 41 -15.18 -17.44 -27.63
C PRO A 41 -16.53 -17.39 -26.91
N TYR A 42 -16.53 -16.91 -25.67
CA TYR A 42 -17.68 -16.61 -24.81
C TYR A 42 -18.47 -17.78 -24.24
N ASN A 43 -18.25 -18.06 -22.95
CA ASN A 43 -19.24 -18.56 -21.99
C ASN A 43 -18.78 -18.13 -20.60
N PHE A 44 -19.28 -17.00 -20.10
CA PHE A 44 -19.28 -16.77 -18.65
C PHE A 44 -20.45 -17.54 -18.08
N ALA A 45 -20.21 -18.47 -17.16
CA ALA A 45 -21.26 -18.87 -16.21
C ALA A 45 -21.56 -17.63 -15.35
N LEU A 46 -22.69 -16.97 -15.59
CA LEU A 46 -23.13 -15.81 -14.82
C LEU A 46 -23.71 -16.26 -13.45
N PHE A 47 -23.31 -15.52 -12.42
CA PHE A 47 -23.31 -15.86 -10.99
C PHE A 47 -24.65 -16.23 -10.34
N PRO A 48 -24.64 -17.04 -9.26
CA PRO A 48 -25.84 -17.42 -8.53
C PRO A 48 -25.98 -16.66 -7.23
N THR A 49 -26.32 -15.37 -7.30
CA THR A 49 -27.14 -14.72 -6.27
C THR A 49 -27.94 -13.57 -6.87
N ALA A 50 -28.73 -13.82 -7.92
CA ALA A 50 -29.75 -12.88 -8.37
C ALA A 50 -30.93 -13.59 -9.02
N THR A 51 -32.09 -12.96 -8.92
CA THR A 51 -33.38 -13.40 -9.42
C THR A 51 -33.48 -13.28 -10.95
N GLY A 52 -32.47 -13.70 -11.72
CA GLY A 52 -32.46 -13.62 -13.17
C GLY A 52 -31.26 -14.29 -13.82
N ALA A 53 -31.42 -14.74 -15.07
CA ALA A 53 -30.41 -15.32 -15.93
C ALA A 53 -30.36 -14.57 -17.27
N PHE A 54 -29.20 -14.53 -17.90
CA PHE A 54 -28.97 -13.69 -19.07
C PHE A 54 -28.25 -14.46 -20.17
N GLY A 55 -28.64 -14.24 -21.41
CA GLY A 55 -28.05 -14.87 -22.58
C GLY A 55 -28.74 -14.37 -23.84
N ASP A 56 -28.12 -14.57 -25.00
CA ASP A 56 -28.76 -14.32 -26.28
C ASP A 56 -29.73 -15.48 -26.58
N PHE A 57 -30.99 -15.35 -26.16
CA PHE A 57 -31.98 -16.43 -26.26
C PHE A 57 -32.60 -16.51 -27.66
N ASN A 58 -32.48 -15.44 -28.46
CA ASN A 58 -33.04 -15.34 -29.81
C ASN A 58 -31.99 -15.34 -30.96
N GLY A 59 -30.71 -15.36 -30.62
CA GLY A 59 -29.59 -15.41 -31.57
C GLY A 59 -29.33 -14.10 -32.31
N ASP A 60 -29.79 -12.96 -31.80
CA ASP A 60 -29.65 -11.65 -32.46
C ASP A 60 -28.34 -10.92 -32.12
N GLY A 61 -27.49 -11.52 -31.29
CA GLY A 61 -26.22 -10.98 -30.83
C GLY A 61 -26.33 -10.05 -29.63
N ARG A 62 -27.52 -9.87 -29.06
CA ARG A 62 -27.75 -9.03 -27.89
C ARG A 62 -28.13 -9.89 -26.69
N ILE A 63 -27.73 -9.45 -25.51
CA ILE A 63 -28.04 -10.20 -24.29
C ILE A 63 -29.51 -9.94 -23.88
N ASP A 64 -30.28 -11.01 -23.81
CA ASP A 64 -31.65 -11.05 -23.30
C ASP A 64 -31.68 -11.45 -21.81
N GLU A 65 -32.87 -11.42 -21.20
CA GLU A 65 -33.07 -11.69 -19.78
C GLU A 65 -34.24 -12.66 -19.50
N ALA A 66 -34.01 -13.59 -18.55
CA ALA A 66 -35.01 -14.46 -17.96
C ALA A 66 -35.06 -14.30 -16.43
N THR A 67 -36.19 -13.89 -15.85
CA THR A 67 -36.35 -13.60 -14.41
C THR A 67 -37.51 -14.38 -13.77
N PRO A 68 -37.41 -14.85 -12.51
CA PRO A 68 -38.55 -15.31 -11.74
C PRO A 68 -39.61 -14.22 -11.55
N ASN A 69 -40.82 -14.43 -12.07
CA ASN A 69 -41.91 -13.43 -11.99
C ASN A 69 -42.75 -13.55 -10.70
N GLY A 70 -42.17 -14.05 -9.60
CA GLY A 70 -42.82 -14.17 -8.28
C GLY A 70 -44.06 -15.08 -8.16
N ILE A 71 -44.66 -15.52 -9.27
CA ILE A 71 -45.87 -16.35 -9.32
C ILE A 71 -45.69 -17.43 -10.40
N ASN A 72 -45.21 -18.61 -10.03
CA ASN A 72 -45.16 -19.84 -10.85
C ASN A 72 -44.88 -19.59 -12.36
N ALA A 73 -43.92 -18.72 -12.67
CA ALA A 73 -43.63 -18.30 -14.04
C ALA A 73 -42.22 -17.72 -14.16
N MET A 74 -41.65 -17.85 -15.35
CA MET A 74 -40.43 -17.18 -15.79
C MET A 74 -40.82 -16.00 -16.68
N GLY A 75 -40.46 -14.77 -16.31
CA GLY A 75 -40.48 -13.62 -17.21
C GLY A 75 -39.31 -13.73 -18.18
N LEU A 76 -39.55 -13.45 -19.45
CA LEU A 76 -38.55 -13.39 -20.52
C LEU A 76 -38.65 -12.03 -21.21
N ARG A 77 -37.54 -11.33 -21.32
CA ARG A 77 -37.45 -9.99 -21.90
C ARG A 77 -36.38 -10.00 -22.98
N LEU A 78 -36.81 -9.84 -24.23
CA LEU A 78 -35.90 -9.80 -25.38
C LEU A 78 -35.40 -8.37 -25.62
N ASN A 79 -34.09 -8.22 -25.84
CA ASN A 79 -33.40 -6.93 -25.98
C ASN A 79 -33.38 -6.43 -27.43
N ASN A 80 -34.43 -5.70 -27.80
CA ASN A 80 -34.57 -5.13 -29.14
C ASN A 80 -33.73 -3.84 -29.39
N GLY A 81 -32.99 -3.35 -28.38
CA GLY A 81 -32.10 -2.17 -28.46
C GLY A 81 -32.71 -0.82 -28.08
N PRO A 82 -31.91 0.27 -28.16
CA PRO A 82 -32.20 1.54 -27.49
C PRO A 82 -33.41 2.32 -28.05
N ALA A 83 -33.92 1.98 -29.22
CA ALA A 83 -35.03 2.68 -29.87
C ALA A 83 -36.38 1.94 -29.78
N SER A 84 -36.46 0.82 -29.05
CA SER A 84 -37.67 0.01 -28.99
C SER A 84 -37.93 -0.53 -27.59
N SER A 85 -39.18 -0.42 -27.12
CA SER A 85 -39.57 -1.02 -25.85
C SER A 85 -39.41 -2.55 -25.90
N PRO A 86 -38.76 -3.16 -24.91
CA PRO A 86 -38.55 -4.60 -24.88
C PRO A 86 -39.86 -5.34 -24.69
N THR A 87 -39.99 -6.49 -25.35
CA THR A 87 -41.19 -7.33 -25.28
C THR A 87 -41.08 -8.28 -24.09
N LEU A 88 -41.93 -8.12 -23.08
CA LEU A 88 -42.00 -9.01 -21.93
C LEU A 88 -42.98 -10.16 -22.19
N THR A 89 -42.48 -11.39 -22.12
CA THR A 89 -43.27 -12.62 -22.24
C THR A 89 -43.21 -13.38 -20.93
N SER A 90 -44.33 -13.95 -20.46
CA SER A 90 -44.37 -14.78 -19.25
C SER A 90 -44.53 -16.25 -19.62
N ILE A 91 -43.63 -17.10 -19.16
CA ILE A 91 -43.62 -18.55 -19.38
C ILE A 91 -44.15 -19.23 -18.11
N PRO A 92 -45.31 -19.90 -18.15
CA PRO A 92 -45.88 -20.58 -16.99
C PRO A 92 -45.02 -21.76 -16.54
N LEU A 93 -44.86 -21.93 -15.23
CA LEU A 93 -44.15 -23.02 -14.57
C LEU A 93 -45.06 -23.71 -13.54
N SER A 94 -44.72 -24.94 -13.12
CA SER A 94 -45.47 -25.65 -12.07
C SER A 94 -45.00 -25.33 -10.64
N CYS A 95 -43.99 -24.48 -10.49
CA CYS A 95 -43.41 -24.06 -9.23
C CYS A 95 -42.87 -22.63 -9.34
N SER A 96 -42.63 -21.98 -8.20
CA SER A 96 -42.06 -20.64 -8.15
C SER A 96 -40.53 -20.72 -8.28
N PRO A 97 -39.94 -20.28 -9.40
CA PRO A 97 -38.48 -20.29 -9.55
C PRO A 97 -37.82 -19.31 -8.57
N GLN A 98 -36.61 -19.64 -8.11
CA GLN A 98 -35.86 -18.84 -7.12
C GLN A 98 -34.52 -18.36 -7.67
N PHE A 99 -33.72 -19.28 -8.21
CA PHE A 99 -32.44 -18.98 -8.86
C PHE A 99 -32.45 -19.56 -10.26
N VAL A 100 -31.88 -18.85 -11.23
CA VAL A 100 -31.89 -19.22 -12.66
C VAL A 100 -30.48 -19.07 -13.21
N LEU A 101 -30.10 -19.94 -14.13
CA LEU A 101 -28.87 -19.90 -14.92
C LEU A 101 -29.22 -20.00 -16.39
N ALA A 102 -28.45 -19.31 -17.22
CA ALA A 102 -28.50 -19.40 -18.67
C ALA A 102 -27.21 -20.07 -19.15
N THR A 103 -27.35 -21.22 -19.81
CA THR A 103 -26.21 -21.99 -20.29
C THR A 103 -26.65 -23.01 -21.33
N ASP A 104 -25.81 -23.37 -22.28
CA ASP A 104 -26.09 -24.47 -23.21
C ASP A 104 -25.83 -25.81 -22.50
N LEU A 105 -26.90 -26.50 -22.05
CA LEU A 105 -26.81 -27.78 -21.34
C LEU A 105 -26.73 -28.96 -22.30
N ASN A 106 -27.09 -28.76 -23.56
CA ASN A 106 -27.26 -29.85 -24.52
C ASN A 106 -26.26 -29.79 -25.69
N ASN A 107 -25.37 -28.79 -25.70
CA ASN A 107 -24.34 -28.50 -26.68
C ASN A 107 -24.89 -28.29 -28.11
N ASP A 108 -26.04 -27.64 -28.25
CA ASP A 108 -26.61 -27.25 -29.54
C ASP A 108 -26.34 -25.80 -29.96
N ASN A 109 -25.51 -25.09 -29.18
CA ASN A 109 -25.20 -23.66 -29.27
C ASN A 109 -26.42 -22.75 -29.10
N LYS A 110 -27.46 -23.21 -28.41
CA LYS A 110 -28.59 -22.38 -28.00
C LYS A 110 -28.59 -22.32 -26.49
N ILE A 111 -28.89 -21.14 -25.96
CA ILE A 111 -28.87 -20.94 -24.52
C ILE A 111 -30.12 -21.59 -23.90
N ASP A 112 -29.89 -22.53 -22.98
CA ASP A 112 -30.92 -23.17 -22.16
C ASP A 112 -31.06 -22.44 -20.81
N LEU A 113 -32.12 -22.75 -20.05
CA LEU A 113 -32.30 -22.29 -18.68
C LEU A 113 -32.30 -23.46 -17.69
N ALA A 114 -31.48 -23.37 -16.64
CA ALA A 114 -31.60 -24.19 -15.44
C ALA A 114 -32.06 -23.33 -14.27
N PHE A 115 -32.94 -23.82 -13.41
CA PHE A 115 -33.41 -23.05 -12.26
C PHE A 115 -33.73 -23.90 -11.06
N SER A 116 -33.59 -23.35 -9.86
CA SER A 116 -34.17 -23.93 -8.66
C SER A 116 -35.59 -23.40 -8.45
N CYS A 117 -36.47 -24.20 -7.86
CA CYS A 117 -37.82 -23.74 -7.55
C CYS A 117 -38.40 -24.30 -6.25
N SER A 118 -39.48 -23.65 -5.80
CA SER A 118 -40.22 -24.00 -4.59
C SER A 118 -40.59 -25.49 -4.55
N GLY A 119 -40.38 -26.14 -3.42
CA GLY A 119 -40.57 -27.59 -3.28
C GLY A 119 -39.31 -28.42 -3.53
N ALA A 120 -38.14 -27.77 -3.62
CA ALA A 120 -36.82 -28.37 -3.79
C ALA A 120 -36.66 -29.16 -5.10
N TYR A 121 -36.97 -28.50 -6.23
CA TYR A 121 -36.72 -29.04 -7.57
C TYR A 121 -35.68 -28.20 -8.31
N VAL A 122 -34.90 -28.88 -9.15
CA VAL A 122 -34.17 -28.26 -10.25
C VAL A 122 -35.02 -28.40 -11.51
N GLY A 123 -35.35 -27.28 -12.14
CA GLY A 123 -36.00 -27.20 -13.44
C GLY A 123 -34.99 -26.98 -14.56
N VAL A 124 -35.23 -27.57 -15.73
CA VAL A 124 -34.46 -27.34 -16.96
C VAL A 124 -35.41 -27.04 -18.12
N MET A 125 -35.11 -26.00 -18.89
CA MET A 125 -35.82 -25.59 -20.11
C MET A 125 -34.82 -25.41 -21.24
N LEU A 126 -34.90 -26.27 -22.26
CA LEU A 126 -34.00 -26.17 -23.42
C LEU A 126 -34.45 -25.03 -24.35
N GLY A 127 -33.50 -24.22 -24.81
CA GLY A 127 -33.72 -23.08 -25.69
C GLY A 127 -33.94 -23.49 -27.14
N ASN A 128 -34.85 -22.82 -27.82
CA ASN A 128 -35.05 -23.00 -29.27
C ASN A 128 -34.18 -22.05 -30.11
N GLY A 129 -33.57 -21.04 -29.48
CA GLY A 129 -32.70 -20.05 -30.14
C GLY A 129 -33.46 -18.96 -30.90
N ASP A 130 -34.76 -18.81 -30.65
CA ASP A 130 -35.65 -17.82 -31.26
C ASP A 130 -36.40 -16.98 -30.20
N GLY A 131 -35.90 -16.98 -28.97
CA GLY A 131 -36.57 -16.38 -27.82
C GLY A 131 -37.70 -17.25 -27.23
N THR A 132 -37.78 -18.53 -27.60
CA THR A 132 -38.72 -19.50 -27.00
C THR A 132 -37.99 -20.70 -26.38
N PHE A 133 -38.67 -21.39 -25.46
CA PHE A 133 -38.13 -22.53 -24.72
C PHE A 133 -39.05 -23.75 -24.80
N GLN A 134 -38.45 -24.94 -24.68
CA GLN A 134 -39.16 -26.19 -24.51
C GLN A 134 -39.83 -26.28 -23.13
N THR A 135 -40.74 -27.24 -22.96
CA THR A 135 -41.40 -27.47 -21.67
C THR A 135 -40.40 -27.85 -20.58
N ALA A 136 -40.54 -27.24 -19.40
CA ALA A 136 -39.66 -27.47 -18.27
C ALA A 136 -39.70 -28.93 -17.78
N SER A 137 -38.52 -29.52 -17.58
CA SER A 137 -38.31 -30.80 -16.89
C SER A 137 -37.91 -30.56 -15.44
N TYR A 138 -38.48 -31.32 -14.49
CA TYR A 138 -38.26 -31.11 -13.06
C TYR A 138 -37.61 -32.31 -12.38
N TYR A 139 -36.53 -32.05 -11.63
CA TYR A 139 -35.71 -33.03 -10.94
C TYR A 139 -35.77 -32.79 -9.42
N PRO A 140 -36.37 -33.70 -8.63
CA PRO A 140 -36.50 -33.51 -7.18
C PRO A 140 -35.15 -33.67 -6.47
N VAL A 141 -34.84 -32.72 -5.61
CA VAL A 141 -33.68 -32.75 -4.71
C VAL A 141 -34.15 -33.06 -3.30
N PRO A 142 -33.65 -34.12 -2.65
CA PRO A 142 -34.08 -34.52 -1.30
C PRO A 142 -33.57 -33.54 -0.23
N SER A 143 -34.16 -32.35 -0.17
CA SER A 143 -33.83 -31.23 0.72
C SER A 143 -35.09 -30.42 1.07
N SER A 144 -34.98 -29.48 2.01
CA SER A 144 -36.10 -28.63 2.42
C SER A 144 -36.25 -27.37 1.56
N ALA A 145 -35.16 -26.87 0.99
CA ALA A 145 -35.11 -25.69 0.12
C ALA A 145 -33.79 -25.67 -0.67
N LEU A 146 -33.76 -24.90 -1.75
CA LEU A 146 -32.55 -24.65 -2.55
C LEU A 146 -32.21 -23.16 -2.47
N SER A 147 -30.92 -22.83 -2.37
CA SER A 147 -30.45 -21.43 -2.20
C SER A 147 -29.37 -20.98 -3.18
N GLY A 148 -28.82 -21.88 -3.99
CA GLY A 148 -27.84 -21.58 -5.03
C GLY A 148 -27.77 -22.69 -6.07
N ILE A 149 -27.32 -22.37 -7.28
CA ILE A 149 -27.20 -23.29 -8.42
C ILE A 149 -26.01 -22.86 -9.28
N THR A 150 -25.22 -23.78 -9.81
CA THR A 150 -24.16 -23.52 -10.79
C THR A 150 -24.12 -24.64 -11.84
N ALA A 151 -23.57 -24.36 -13.02
CA ALA A 151 -23.44 -25.31 -14.11
C ALA A 151 -21.97 -25.52 -14.48
N VAL A 152 -21.51 -26.78 -14.49
CA VAL A 152 -20.11 -27.12 -14.72
C VAL A 152 -19.97 -28.59 -15.14
N ASP A 153 -19.03 -28.91 -16.02
CA ASP A 153 -18.73 -30.29 -16.42
C ASP A 153 -17.84 -30.99 -15.36
N LEU A 154 -18.46 -31.71 -14.43
CA LEU A 154 -17.77 -32.39 -13.32
C LEU A 154 -17.23 -33.76 -13.69
N ASN A 155 -17.65 -34.32 -14.82
CA ASN A 155 -17.28 -35.67 -15.26
C ASN A 155 -16.39 -35.68 -16.52
N GLY A 156 -16.13 -34.51 -17.11
CA GLY A 156 -15.28 -34.31 -18.28
C GLY A 156 -15.88 -34.84 -19.59
N ASP A 157 -17.19 -35.03 -19.67
CA ASP A 157 -17.87 -35.57 -20.86
C ASP A 157 -18.25 -34.50 -21.89
N GLY A 158 -18.00 -33.23 -21.56
CA GLY A 158 -18.26 -32.07 -22.40
C GLY A 158 -19.67 -31.49 -22.25
N TYR A 159 -20.57 -32.11 -21.50
CA TYR A 159 -21.89 -31.57 -21.19
C TYR A 159 -21.90 -30.98 -19.78
N LEU A 160 -22.49 -29.80 -19.63
CA LEU A 160 -22.54 -29.16 -18.31
C LEU A 160 -23.49 -29.90 -17.37
N ASP A 161 -22.99 -30.25 -16.18
CA ASP A 161 -23.75 -30.78 -15.06
C ASP A 161 -24.31 -29.63 -14.20
N ILE A 162 -25.22 -29.95 -13.28
CA ILE A 162 -25.78 -28.97 -12.33
C ILE A 162 -25.34 -29.30 -10.90
N ALA A 163 -24.80 -28.30 -10.19
CA ALA A 163 -24.60 -28.35 -8.76
C ALA A 163 -25.50 -27.33 -8.04
N VAL A 164 -26.08 -27.70 -6.90
CA VAL A 164 -26.98 -26.85 -6.11
C VAL A 164 -26.60 -26.85 -4.64
N VAL A 165 -26.91 -25.76 -3.95
CA VAL A 165 -26.97 -25.75 -2.48
C VAL A 165 -28.30 -26.38 -2.09
N ALA A 166 -28.25 -27.63 -1.64
CA ALA A 166 -29.37 -28.41 -1.18
C ALA A 166 -29.46 -28.25 0.33
N ASP A 167 -30.37 -27.42 0.83
CA ASP A 167 -30.41 -26.92 2.22
C ASP A 167 -29.15 -26.17 2.67
N THR A 168 -29.08 -25.72 3.93
CA THR A 168 -27.95 -24.93 4.43
C THR A 168 -26.70 -25.75 4.73
N VAL A 169 -26.72 -27.07 4.54
CA VAL A 169 -25.64 -27.99 4.93
C VAL A 169 -25.28 -29.04 3.88
N ASN A 170 -25.89 -29.07 2.69
CA ASN A 170 -25.47 -29.98 1.62
C ASN A 170 -25.29 -29.30 0.26
N VAL A 171 -24.36 -29.84 -0.53
CA VAL A 171 -24.26 -29.60 -1.98
C VAL A 171 -24.88 -30.80 -2.70
N GLY A 172 -25.80 -30.56 -3.63
CA GLY A 172 -26.38 -31.59 -4.50
C GLY A 172 -25.79 -31.51 -5.91
N VAL A 173 -25.34 -32.64 -6.46
CA VAL A 173 -24.83 -32.75 -7.84
C VAL A 173 -25.79 -33.59 -8.68
N LEU A 174 -26.21 -33.05 -9.83
CA LEU A 174 -27.04 -33.71 -10.83
C LEU A 174 -26.26 -33.75 -12.15
N LEU A 175 -25.84 -34.94 -12.57
CA LEU A 175 -25.05 -35.10 -13.78
C LEU A 175 -25.94 -35.05 -15.01
N ASN A 176 -25.47 -34.37 -16.05
CA ASN A 176 -26.05 -34.45 -17.38
C ASN A 176 -25.87 -35.87 -17.92
N GLN A 177 -26.89 -36.42 -18.57
CA GLN A 177 -26.83 -37.76 -19.15
C GLN A 177 -26.13 -37.77 -20.52
N GLY A 178 -25.67 -36.61 -21.00
CA GLY A 178 -24.81 -36.44 -22.16
C GLY A 178 -25.37 -37.07 -23.43
N VAL A 179 -24.51 -37.65 -24.27
CA VAL A 179 -24.81 -38.20 -25.62
C VAL A 179 -26.06 -39.12 -25.68
N GLY A 180 -26.45 -39.74 -24.57
CA GLY A 180 -27.64 -40.59 -24.49
C GLY A 180 -28.97 -39.82 -24.32
N LYS A 181 -28.95 -38.69 -23.61
CA LYS A 181 -30.09 -37.80 -23.33
C LYS A 181 -29.58 -36.39 -22.94
N PRO A 182 -29.05 -35.60 -23.89
CA PRO A 182 -28.41 -34.34 -23.58
C PRO A 182 -29.43 -33.35 -23.00
N GLY A 183 -29.04 -32.61 -21.96
CA GLY A 183 -29.91 -31.71 -21.21
C GLY A 183 -30.82 -32.41 -20.19
N SER A 184 -30.81 -33.75 -20.10
CA SER A 184 -31.51 -34.48 -19.05
C SER A 184 -30.58 -34.81 -17.88
N LEU A 185 -31.01 -34.48 -16.67
CA LEU A 185 -30.21 -34.67 -15.46
C LEU A 185 -30.42 -36.04 -14.79
N SER A 186 -29.42 -36.52 -14.04
CA SER A 186 -29.47 -37.71 -13.20
C SER A 186 -30.24 -37.45 -11.90
N SER A 187 -30.47 -38.51 -11.11
CA SER A 187 -30.85 -38.31 -9.71
C SER A 187 -29.74 -37.59 -8.94
N PRO A 188 -30.06 -36.65 -8.04
CA PRO A 188 -29.07 -35.89 -7.29
C PRO A 188 -28.29 -36.76 -6.31
N LYS A 189 -26.99 -36.47 -6.19
CA LYS A 189 -26.11 -37.00 -5.14
C LYS A 189 -25.75 -35.87 -4.18
N LEU A 190 -25.97 -36.09 -2.88
CA LEU A 190 -25.72 -35.09 -1.84
C LEU A 190 -24.34 -35.25 -1.20
N TYR A 191 -23.71 -34.12 -0.93
CA TYR A 191 -22.39 -33.97 -0.31
C TYR A 191 -22.50 -33.05 0.90
N PRO A 192 -22.29 -33.55 2.13
CA PRO A 192 -22.47 -32.76 3.33
C PRO A 192 -21.37 -31.71 3.50
N ALA A 193 -21.74 -30.56 4.04
CA ALA A 193 -20.83 -29.52 4.49
C ALA A 193 -20.06 -29.94 5.75
N PRO A 194 -18.87 -29.37 5.99
CA PRO A 194 -18.18 -29.51 7.26
C PRO A 194 -19.04 -29.05 8.46
N SER A 195 -18.84 -29.68 9.61
CA SER A 195 -19.60 -29.35 10.83
C SER A 195 -19.45 -27.88 11.21
N GLY A 196 -20.60 -27.18 11.37
CA GLY A 196 -20.64 -25.76 11.76
C GLY A 196 -20.60 -24.76 10.59
N VAL A 197 -20.52 -25.24 9.34
CA VAL A 197 -20.61 -24.38 8.15
C VAL A 197 -22.02 -24.33 7.62
N SER A 198 -22.46 -23.12 7.25
CA SER A 198 -23.70 -22.90 6.52
C SER A 198 -23.40 -22.51 5.08
N LEU A 199 -24.17 -23.06 4.15
CA LEU A 199 -24.06 -22.81 2.72
C LEU A 199 -25.22 -21.93 2.25
N SER A 200 -24.93 -20.98 1.37
CA SER A 200 -25.95 -20.19 0.67
C SER A 200 -25.60 -19.95 -0.78
N THR A 201 -24.32 -19.73 -1.08
CA THR A 201 -23.81 -19.49 -2.44
C THR A 201 -22.94 -20.67 -2.89
N ILE A 202 -22.89 -20.90 -4.20
CA ILE A 202 -22.13 -21.98 -4.83
C ILE A 202 -21.51 -21.49 -6.13
N ASP A 203 -20.33 -21.95 -6.48
CA ASP A 203 -19.72 -21.71 -7.79
C ASP A 203 -18.78 -22.88 -8.13
N ALA A 204 -18.14 -22.86 -9.29
CA ALA A 204 -17.27 -23.93 -9.77
C ALA A 204 -16.00 -23.42 -10.45
N GLY A 205 -14.94 -24.22 -10.39
CA GLY A 205 -13.67 -23.94 -11.06
C GLY A 205 -12.63 -24.99 -10.72
N ASP A 206 -11.48 -24.97 -11.41
CA ASP A 206 -10.34 -25.83 -11.10
C ASP A 206 -9.44 -25.10 -10.08
N PHE A 207 -9.65 -25.34 -8.79
CA PHE A 207 -8.93 -24.60 -7.72
C PHE A 207 -7.55 -25.18 -7.45
N ASN A 208 -7.30 -26.43 -7.80
CA ASN A 208 -6.03 -27.11 -7.53
C ASN A 208 -5.14 -27.29 -8.78
N GLY A 209 -5.64 -26.91 -9.96
CA GLY A 209 -4.91 -26.96 -11.23
C GLY A 209 -4.74 -28.38 -11.78
N ASP A 210 -5.56 -29.35 -11.36
CA ASP A 210 -5.47 -30.74 -11.80
C ASP A 210 -6.23 -31.02 -13.12
N GLY A 211 -6.89 -30.00 -13.66
CA GLY A 211 -7.66 -30.04 -14.90
C GLY A 211 -9.08 -30.59 -14.72
N LYS A 212 -9.53 -30.84 -13.49
CA LYS A 212 -10.89 -31.26 -13.17
C LYS A 212 -11.64 -30.12 -12.50
N GLN A 213 -12.94 -30.10 -12.72
CA GLN A 213 -13.78 -29.07 -12.13
C GLN A 213 -14.12 -29.42 -10.68
N ASP A 214 -13.95 -28.44 -9.80
CA ASP A 214 -14.30 -28.51 -8.39
C ASP A 214 -15.51 -27.61 -8.09
N ILE A 215 -16.06 -27.76 -6.89
CA ILE A 215 -17.16 -26.93 -6.39
C ILE A 215 -16.70 -26.12 -5.18
N ILE A 216 -17.07 -24.84 -5.14
CA ILE A 216 -16.90 -23.97 -3.98
C ILE A 216 -18.28 -23.55 -3.45
N ALA A 217 -18.49 -23.59 -2.14
CA ALA A 217 -19.76 -23.19 -1.54
C ALA A 217 -19.56 -22.57 -0.15
N GLY A 218 -20.39 -21.60 0.23
CA GLY A 218 -20.25 -20.95 1.54
C GLY A 218 -21.32 -19.92 1.88
N TYR A 219 -21.32 -19.49 3.15
CA TYR A 219 -22.09 -18.34 3.66
C TYR A 219 -21.37 -17.70 4.86
N THR A 220 -21.02 -18.50 5.87
CA THR A 220 -20.25 -18.05 7.04
C THR A 220 -18.75 -18.33 6.89
N GLN A 221 -18.44 -19.40 6.17
CA GLN A 221 -17.10 -19.84 5.75
C GLN A 221 -17.22 -20.43 4.35
N ILE A 222 -16.09 -20.50 3.65
CA ILE A 222 -15.98 -21.10 2.31
C ILE A 222 -15.46 -22.54 2.46
N ALA A 223 -16.18 -23.47 1.83
CA ALA A 223 -15.81 -24.87 1.66
C ALA A 223 -15.54 -25.19 0.18
N ILE A 224 -14.45 -25.91 -0.10
CA ILE A 224 -14.07 -26.38 -1.44
C ILE A 224 -14.20 -27.89 -1.50
N TYR A 225 -14.92 -28.39 -2.50
CA TYR A 225 -15.17 -29.79 -2.78
C TYR A 225 -14.44 -30.18 -4.06
N TYR A 226 -13.30 -30.86 -3.92
CA TYR A 226 -12.51 -31.26 -5.09
C TYR A 226 -13.20 -32.33 -5.92
N GLY A 227 -13.26 -32.12 -7.24
CA GLY A 227 -13.83 -33.04 -8.20
C GLY A 227 -12.89 -34.20 -8.50
N ASN A 228 -13.45 -35.41 -8.58
CA ASN A 228 -12.69 -36.58 -9.03
C ASN A 228 -12.63 -36.71 -10.56
N GLY A 229 -13.40 -35.89 -11.29
CA GLY A 229 -13.51 -35.92 -12.74
C GLY A 229 -14.42 -37.03 -13.25
N ASP A 230 -15.22 -37.63 -12.38
CA ASP A 230 -16.23 -38.65 -12.69
C ASP A 230 -17.63 -38.23 -12.22
N GLY A 231 -17.81 -36.93 -11.96
CA GLY A 231 -19.03 -36.37 -11.37
C GLY A 231 -19.13 -36.57 -9.85
N THR A 232 -18.11 -37.13 -9.19
CA THR A 232 -18.07 -37.24 -7.73
C THR A 232 -17.12 -36.24 -7.07
N LEU A 233 -17.53 -35.74 -5.90
CA LEU A 233 -16.73 -34.82 -5.08
C LEU A 233 -16.05 -35.52 -3.90
N ASN A 234 -14.89 -35.00 -3.50
CA ASN A 234 -14.13 -35.40 -2.31
C ASN A 234 -14.67 -34.75 -1.03
N THR A 235 -14.10 -35.16 0.11
CA THR A 235 -14.39 -34.52 1.40
C THR A 235 -14.02 -33.03 1.34
N PRO A 236 -14.95 -32.12 1.68
CA PRO A 236 -14.71 -30.68 1.56
C PRO A 236 -13.59 -30.19 2.48
N GLN A 237 -12.78 -29.27 1.98
CA GLN A 237 -11.77 -28.53 2.75
C GLN A 237 -12.29 -27.14 3.11
N LEU A 238 -11.97 -26.69 4.32
CA LEU A 238 -12.31 -25.34 4.79
C LEU A 238 -11.17 -24.38 4.51
N THR A 239 -11.55 -23.17 4.07
CA THR A 239 -10.62 -22.05 3.95
C THR A 239 -10.51 -21.30 5.28
N THR A 240 -9.48 -20.46 5.42
CA THR A 240 -9.36 -19.53 6.55
C THR A 240 -10.23 -18.29 6.44
N ALA A 241 -10.95 -18.13 5.32
CA ALA A 241 -11.76 -16.94 5.03
C ALA A 241 -13.18 -17.06 5.62
N SER A 242 -13.73 -15.94 6.09
CA SER A 242 -15.14 -15.81 6.50
C SER A 242 -15.88 -14.87 5.56
N THR A 243 -17.04 -15.30 5.08
CA THR A 243 -17.85 -14.54 4.12
C THR A 243 -19.05 -13.87 4.80
N GLY A 244 -19.53 -12.77 4.21
CA GLY A 244 -20.72 -12.05 4.67
C GLY A 244 -21.99 -12.36 3.88
N THR A 245 -21.90 -12.55 2.56
CA THR A 245 -23.09 -12.68 1.68
C THR A 245 -22.81 -13.25 0.28
N ALA A 246 -21.69 -12.89 -0.37
CA ALA A 246 -21.41 -13.27 -1.77
C ALA A 246 -19.90 -13.40 -2.07
N PHE A 247 -19.55 -14.27 -3.01
CA PHE A 247 -18.22 -14.41 -3.61
C PHE A 247 -18.34 -14.69 -5.12
N VAL A 248 -17.26 -14.44 -5.86
CA VAL A 248 -17.12 -14.72 -7.29
C VAL A 248 -15.78 -15.40 -7.56
N VAL A 249 -15.74 -16.29 -8.55
CA VAL A 249 -14.52 -17.03 -8.93
C VAL A 249 -13.98 -16.52 -10.27
N GLY A 250 -12.67 -16.62 -10.46
CA GLY A 250 -12.01 -16.26 -11.71
C GLY A 250 -10.49 -16.19 -11.54
N ASP A 251 -9.74 -16.08 -12.63
CA ASP A 251 -8.28 -15.88 -12.57
C ASP A 251 -8.00 -14.36 -12.48
N PHE A 252 -7.76 -13.85 -11.27
CA PHE A 252 -7.57 -12.41 -11.03
C PHE A 252 -6.11 -11.98 -11.18
N ASN A 253 -5.15 -12.90 -11.08
CA ASN A 253 -3.72 -12.61 -11.15
C ASN A 253 -3.01 -13.14 -12.42
N ARG A 254 -3.74 -13.86 -13.29
CA ARG A 254 -3.29 -14.48 -14.55
C ARG A 254 -2.22 -15.55 -14.38
N ASP A 255 -2.22 -16.27 -13.28
CA ASP A 255 -1.34 -17.42 -13.11
C ASP A 255 -1.94 -18.72 -13.69
N GLY A 256 -3.18 -18.67 -14.17
CA GLY A 256 -3.91 -19.79 -14.75
C GLY A 256 -4.56 -20.70 -13.71
N LEU A 257 -4.61 -20.30 -12.44
CA LEU A 257 -5.35 -20.95 -11.37
C LEU A 257 -6.62 -20.17 -11.03
N THR A 258 -7.59 -20.86 -10.44
CA THR A 258 -8.86 -20.22 -10.06
C THR A 258 -8.70 -19.48 -8.72
N ASP A 259 -8.95 -18.18 -8.72
CA ASP A 259 -8.99 -17.31 -7.55
C ASP A 259 -10.43 -17.04 -7.08
N VAL A 260 -10.58 -16.41 -5.92
CA VAL A 260 -11.88 -16.05 -5.33
C VAL A 260 -11.88 -14.61 -4.84
N ALA A 261 -12.86 -13.80 -5.26
CA ALA A 261 -13.11 -12.48 -4.68
C ALA A 261 -14.40 -12.50 -3.84
N TYR A 262 -14.36 -11.91 -2.64
CA TYR A 262 -15.49 -11.94 -1.70
C TYR A 262 -15.58 -10.69 -0.83
N LEU A 263 -16.77 -10.45 -0.27
CA LEU A 263 -17.00 -9.37 0.70
C LEU A 263 -16.80 -9.87 2.16
N GLY A 264 -15.85 -9.24 2.87
CA GLY A 264 -15.51 -9.46 4.29
C GLY A 264 -16.61 -9.01 5.27
N PRO A 265 -16.48 -9.27 6.59
CA PRO A 265 -17.57 -9.78 7.42
C PRO A 265 -18.77 -8.83 7.60
N ASN A 266 -19.96 -9.43 7.51
CA ASN A 266 -21.33 -8.92 7.70
C ASN A 266 -21.66 -7.53 7.12
N PRO A 267 -22.49 -7.43 6.06
CA PRO A 267 -22.98 -6.16 5.51
C PRO A 267 -23.92 -5.36 6.45
N GLN A 268 -24.12 -5.83 7.68
CA GLN A 268 -24.79 -5.09 8.77
C GLN A 268 -23.79 -4.35 9.69
N THR A 269 -22.48 -4.44 9.44
CA THR A 269 -21.45 -3.68 10.18
C THR A 269 -20.63 -2.79 9.24
N PRO A 270 -20.28 -1.56 9.66
CA PRO A 270 -19.69 -0.51 8.83
C PRO A 270 -18.19 -0.73 8.51
N THR A 271 -17.75 -1.97 8.27
CA THR A 271 -16.34 -2.27 7.93
C THR A 271 -16.25 -3.36 6.87
N SER A 272 -17.02 -3.23 5.79
CA SER A 272 -16.93 -4.14 4.63
C SER A 272 -15.60 -3.92 3.90
N SER A 273 -14.93 -5.01 3.51
CA SER A 273 -13.75 -4.99 2.63
C SER A 273 -13.99 -5.96 1.47
N LEU A 274 -13.54 -5.60 0.27
CA LEU A 274 -13.44 -6.53 -0.84
C LEU A 274 -12.09 -7.24 -0.74
N GLN A 275 -12.10 -8.56 -0.70
CA GLN A 275 -10.90 -9.36 -0.55
C GLN A 275 -10.75 -10.32 -1.72
N VAL A 276 -9.52 -10.51 -2.19
CA VAL A 276 -9.16 -11.53 -3.17
C VAL A 276 -8.33 -12.61 -2.47
N LEU A 277 -8.70 -13.86 -2.68
CA LEU A 277 -7.91 -15.03 -2.31
C LEU A 277 -7.31 -15.62 -3.58
N LEU A 278 -6.00 -15.79 -3.59
CA LEU A 278 -5.27 -16.35 -4.72
C LEU A 278 -5.18 -17.86 -4.60
N GLY A 279 -5.55 -18.57 -5.66
CA GLY A 279 -5.40 -20.01 -5.79
C GLY A 279 -3.93 -20.40 -5.89
N ASP A 280 -3.62 -21.62 -5.44
CA ASP A 280 -2.31 -22.22 -5.64
C ASP A 280 -2.44 -23.65 -6.18
N SER A 281 -1.35 -24.19 -6.71
CA SER A 281 -1.31 -25.54 -7.29
C SER A 281 -1.52 -26.67 -6.27
N SER A 282 -1.78 -26.36 -5.00
CA SER A 282 -2.15 -27.34 -3.97
C SER A 282 -3.66 -27.34 -3.68
N GLY A 283 -4.43 -26.45 -4.33
CA GLY A 283 -5.85 -26.22 -4.04
C GLY A 283 -6.08 -25.28 -2.86
N THR A 284 -5.03 -24.69 -2.30
CA THR A 284 -5.17 -23.79 -1.17
C THR A 284 -5.42 -22.37 -1.65
N LEU A 285 -6.38 -21.69 -1.02
CA LEU A 285 -6.61 -20.26 -1.22
C LEU A 285 -5.76 -19.47 -0.21
N THR A 286 -4.90 -18.59 -0.70
CA THR A 286 -4.05 -17.71 0.12
C THR A 286 -4.55 -16.27 0.07
N ASN A 287 -4.32 -15.50 1.14
CA ASN A 287 -4.75 -14.10 1.16
C ASN A 287 -3.99 -13.28 0.11
N GLY A 288 -4.73 -12.73 -0.85
CA GLY A 288 -4.26 -11.75 -1.82
C GLY A 288 -4.52 -10.33 -1.34
N SER A 289 -5.01 -9.49 -2.25
CA SER A 289 -5.31 -8.08 -1.96
C SER A 289 -6.56 -7.91 -1.10
N SER A 290 -6.57 -6.82 -0.32
CA SER A 290 -7.72 -6.40 0.48
C SER A 290 -7.95 -4.92 0.26
N LEU A 291 -9.17 -4.56 -0.12
CA LEU A 291 -9.59 -3.20 -0.43
C LEU A 291 -10.66 -2.77 0.55
N ALA A 292 -10.38 -1.71 1.31
CA ALA A 292 -11.35 -1.11 2.22
C ALA A 292 -12.47 -0.46 1.41
N LEU A 293 -13.73 -0.73 1.78
CA LEU A 293 -14.90 -0.14 1.15
C LEU A 293 -15.50 0.95 2.04
N ASP A 294 -16.32 1.82 1.43
CA ASP A 294 -17.05 2.86 2.16
C ASP A 294 -17.96 2.22 3.23
N PRO A 295 -17.78 2.55 4.52
CA PRO A 295 -18.53 1.99 5.62
C PRO A 295 -20.01 2.39 5.64
N THR A 296 -20.39 3.43 4.89
CA THR A 296 -21.75 3.96 4.77
C THR A 296 -22.54 3.31 3.62
N VAL A 297 -21.86 2.54 2.77
CA VAL A 297 -22.44 1.85 1.62
C VAL A 297 -22.66 0.38 1.96
N LYS A 298 -23.88 -0.10 1.75
CA LYS A 298 -24.22 -1.51 1.94
C LYS A 298 -24.04 -2.23 0.62
N TYR A 299 -22.94 -2.97 0.49
CA TYR A 299 -22.68 -3.85 -0.65
C TYR A 299 -23.39 -5.20 -0.47
N LEU A 300 -24.11 -5.64 -1.49
CA LEU A 300 -24.85 -6.89 -1.51
C LEU A 300 -24.26 -7.92 -2.49
N TYR A 301 -23.80 -7.49 -3.67
CA TYR A 301 -23.36 -8.39 -4.75
C TYR A 301 -22.02 -7.97 -5.36
N ILE A 302 -21.38 -8.93 -6.03
CA ILE A 302 -20.17 -8.71 -6.83
C ILE A 302 -20.45 -9.26 -8.24
N VAL A 303 -20.14 -8.48 -9.27
CA VAL A 303 -20.29 -8.86 -10.68
C VAL A 303 -18.96 -8.62 -11.40
N PRO A 304 -18.24 -9.67 -11.84
CA PRO A 304 -17.04 -9.50 -12.63
C PRO A 304 -17.35 -9.12 -14.06
N PHE A 305 -16.47 -8.34 -14.66
CA PHE A 305 -16.55 -7.92 -16.06
C PHE A 305 -15.15 -7.70 -16.63
N GLN A 306 -14.98 -7.86 -17.94
CA GLN A 306 -13.66 -7.73 -18.57
C GLN A 306 -13.40 -6.33 -19.13
N ASN A 307 -12.13 -5.94 -19.16
CA ASN A 307 -11.68 -4.85 -20.00
C ASN A 307 -11.40 -5.38 -21.41
N THR A 308 -12.13 -4.86 -22.39
CA THR A 308 -12.06 -5.31 -23.78
C THR A 308 -10.91 -4.70 -24.58
N ASN A 309 -10.35 -3.56 -24.15
CA ASN A 309 -9.18 -2.95 -24.82
C ASN A 309 -7.85 -3.24 -24.09
N ALA A 310 -7.87 -3.91 -22.94
CA ALA A 310 -6.67 -4.28 -22.20
C ALA A 310 -6.70 -5.74 -21.71
N SER A 311 -6.01 -6.61 -22.46
CA SER A 311 -5.34 -7.82 -21.96
C SER A 311 -6.20 -8.89 -21.25
N ASN A 312 -7.53 -8.91 -21.33
CA ASN A 312 -8.40 -9.80 -20.52
C ASN A 312 -8.14 -9.62 -19.01
N ILE A 313 -8.18 -8.39 -18.47
CA ILE A 313 -8.27 -8.17 -17.02
C ILE A 313 -9.74 -8.38 -16.62
N THR A 314 -9.99 -9.14 -15.55
CA THR A 314 -11.30 -9.22 -14.88
C THR A 314 -11.38 -8.19 -13.75
N ASN A 315 -12.20 -7.16 -13.96
CA ASN A 315 -12.58 -6.15 -12.96
C ASN A 315 -13.86 -6.59 -12.23
N LEU A 316 -14.23 -5.89 -11.16
CA LEU A 316 -15.38 -6.23 -10.32
C LEU A 316 -16.31 -5.02 -10.15
N ALA A 317 -17.61 -5.19 -10.34
CA ALA A 317 -18.64 -4.24 -9.97
C ALA A 317 -19.28 -4.69 -8.64
N LEU A 318 -19.22 -3.83 -7.62
CA LEU A 318 -19.75 -4.07 -6.28
C LEU A 318 -21.11 -3.40 -6.18
N ILE A 319 -22.18 -4.19 -6.16
CA ILE A 319 -23.54 -3.70 -6.23
C ILE A 319 -24.12 -3.63 -4.82
N GLY A 320 -24.61 -2.46 -4.45
CA GLY A 320 -25.23 -2.17 -3.17
C GLY A 320 -26.39 -1.19 -3.31
N ASN A 321 -26.52 -0.27 -2.35
CA ASN A 321 -27.30 0.96 -2.54
C ASN A 321 -26.66 1.93 -3.57
N VAL A 322 -25.38 1.72 -3.90
CA VAL A 322 -24.67 2.27 -5.06
C VAL A 322 -23.84 1.15 -5.69
N THR A 323 -23.47 1.31 -6.96
CA THR A 323 -22.57 0.37 -7.64
C THR A 323 -21.17 0.96 -7.74
N THR A 324 -20.19 0.32 -7.11
CA THR A 324 -18.79 0.76 -7.08
C THR A 324 -17.93 -0.16 -7.93
N ILE A 325 -17.09 0.41 -8.80
CA ILE A 325 -16.17 -0.39 -9.62
C ILE A 325 -14.87 -0.60 -8.86
N ALA A 326 -14.39 -1.84 -8.81
CA ALA A 326 -13.05 -2.20 -8.39
C ALA A 326 -12.24 -2.65 -9.62
N LEU A 327 -11.18 -1.88 -9.91
CA LEU A 327 -10.28 -2.11 -11.02
C LEU A 327 -9.15 -3.04 -10.59
N ASN A 328 -8.94 -4.10 -11.36
CA ASN A 328 -7.87 -5.08 -11.15
C ASN A 328 -6.65 -4.71 -12.01
N ASP A 329 -5.45 -4.80 -11.44
CA ASP A 329 -4.18 -4.55 -12.15
C ASP A 329 -3.70 -5.74 -13.00
N GLY A 330 -4.38 -6.88 -12.91
CA GLY A 330 -4.03 -8.13 -13.58
C GLY A 330 -2.93 -8.93 -12.89
N ALA A 331 -2.49 -8.51 -11.70
CA ALA A 331 -1.63 -9.24 -10.78
C ALA A 331 -2.36 -9.58 -9.45
N GLY A 332 -3.70 -9.42 -9.43
CA GLY A 332 -4.54 -9.64 -8.26
C GLY A 332 -4.63 -8.42 -7.33
N GLY A 333 -4.06 -7.27 -7.69
CA GLY A 333 -4.19 -6.02 -6.96
C GLY A 333 -5.47 -5.27 -7.35
N LEU A 334 -6.18 -4.74 -6.35
CA LEU A 334 -7.43 -4.01 -6.56
C LEU A 334 -7.31 -2.54 -6.16
N THR A 335 -7.95 -1.67 -6.95
CA THR A 335 -8.13 -0.24 -6.66
C THR A 335 -9.59 0.17 -6.84
N LEU A 336 -10.06 1.13 -6.06
CA LEU A 336 -11.41 1.68 -6.25
C LEU A 336 -11.41 2.58 -7.49
N GLY A 337 -12.34 2.30 -8.40
CA GLY A 337 -12.75 3.18 -9.47
C GLY A 337 -13.98 3.99 -9.08
N GLU A 338 -14.69 4.49 -10.08
CA GLU A 338 -15.89 5.31 -9.92
C GLU A 338 -17.06 4.52 -9.32
N SER A 339 -17.94 5.24 -8.62
CA SER A 339 -19.23 4.73 -8.12
C SER A 339 -20.40 5.39 -8.86
N TYR A 340 -21.46 4.63 -9.06
CA TYR A 340 -22.65 5.02 -9.82
C TYR A 340 -23.90 4.84 -8.94
N GLY A 341 -24.84 5.80 -8.98
CA GLY A 341 -26.09 5.79 -8.21
C GLY A 341 -27.14 4.80 -8.68
N VAL A 342 -26.72 3.58 -9.03
CA VAL A 342 -27.56 2.46 -9.43
C VAL A 342 -27.42 1.33 -8.42
N SER A 343 -28.56 0.81 -7.95
CA SER A 343 -28.64 -0.14 -6.83
C SER A 343 -29.21 -1.51 -7.22
N ASN A 344 -29.51 -1.69 -8.50
CA ASN A 344 -30.12 -2.91 -9.03
C ASN A 344 -29.05 -3.88 -9.59
N PHE A 345 -29.45 -5.10 -9.88
CA PHE A 345 -28.53 -6.10 -10.42
C PHE A 345 -28.00 -5.70 -11.81
N ALA A 346 -26.69 -5.81 -12.02
CA ALA A 346 -26.00 -5.34 -13.22
C ALA A 346 -25.56 -6.51 -14.13
N ILE A 347 -25.63 -6.31 -15.45
CA ILE A 347 -25.29 -7.27 -16.48
C ILE A 347 -24.14 -6.69 -17.33
N PRO A 348 -22.95 -7.31 -17.34
CA PRO A 348 -21.91 -6.91 -18.27
C PRO A 348 -22.23 -7.45 -19.67
N GLU A 349 -22.35 -6.57 -20.67
CA GLU A 349 -22.47 -6.94 -22.09
C GLU A 349 -21.34 -6.30 -22.87
N THR A 350 -20.62 -7.08 -23.67
CA THR A 350 -19.66 -6.54 -24.63
C THR A 350 -20.39 -6.24 -25.93
N ALA A 351 -20.62 -4.96 -26.21
CA ALA A 351 -21.29 -4.52 -27.44
C ALA A 351 -20.46 -4.88 -28.69
N ASP A 352 -21.06 -4.80 -29.88
CA ASP A 352 -20.44 -5.11 -31.18
C ASP A 352 -19.11 -4.36 -31.43
N ASN A 353 -18.94 -3.20 -30.79
CA ASN A 353 -17.71 -2.41 -30.84
C ASN A 353 -16.59 -2.96 -29.95
N GLY A 354 -16.82 -4.10 -29.29
CA GLY A 354 -15.92 -4.70 -28.33
C GLY A 354 -15.77 -3.83 -27.08
N ILE A 355 -16.81 -3.19 -26.57
CA ILE A 355 -16.76 -2.42 -25.32
C ILE A 355 -17.79 -2.97 -24.34
N THR A 356 -17.36 -3.27 -23.10
CA THR A 356 -18.26 -3.76 -22.06
C THR A 356 -19.08 -2.64 -21.43
N ASN A 357 -20.41 -2.74 -21.52
CA ASN A 357 -21.40 -1.93 -20.83
C ASN A 357 -21.93 -2.70 -19.60
N LEU A 358 -22.47 -2.02 -18.59
CA LEU A 358 -23.21 -2.66 -17.49
C LEU A 358 -24.70 -2.27 -17.54
N TYR A 359 -25.60 -3.25 -17.66
CA TYR A 359 -27.04 -3.06 -17.71
C TYR A 359 -27.68 -3.40 -16.36
N PHE A 360 -28.33 -2.44 -15.71
CA PHE A 360 -28.98 -2.59 -14.41
C PHE A 360 -30.48 -2.80 -14.60
N GLN A 361 -31.02 -3.93 -14.16
CA GLN A 361 -32.44 -4.24 -14.35
C GLN A 361 -33.22 -4.27 -13.04
N SER A 362 -34.42 -3.67 -13.08
CA SER A 362 -35.47 -3.77 -12.07
C SER A 362 -36.74 -4.36 -12.69
N ASN A 363 -37.71 -4.70 -11.84
CA ASN A 363 -39.03 -5.21 -12.24
C ASN A 363 -39.82 -4.22 -13.15
N VAL A 364 -39.30 -3.02 -13.39
CA VAL A 364 -39.94 -1.91 -14.11
C VAL A 364 -39.00 -1.28 -15.17
N GLU A 365 -37.69 -1.54 -15.18
CA GLU A 365 -36.71 -0.76 -15.98
C GLU A 365 -35.40 -1.52 -16.31
N SER A 366 -34.71 -1.12 -17.39
CA SER A 366 -33.29 -1.41 -17.66
C SER A 366 -32.48 -0.11 -17.84
N ILE A 367 -31.53 0.16 -16.94
CA ILE A 367 -30.56 1.27 -17.01
C ILE A 367 -29.25 0.76 -17.62
N VAL A 368 -28.54 1.55 -18.43
CA VAL A 368 -27.25 1.14 -19.04
C VAL A 368 -26.14 2.10 -18.63
N LEU A 369 -25.08 1.56 -18.06
CA LEU A 369 -23.76 2.19 -17.95
C LEU A 369 -22.96 1.84 -19.19
N ALA A 370 -22.84 2.77 -20.14
CA ALA A 370 -22.05 2.54 -21.35
C ALA A 370 -20.56 2.48 -20.99
N GLY A 371 -19.82 1.49 -21.45
CA GLY A 371 -18.39 1.37 -21.19
C GLY A 371 -17.57 2.42 -21.94
N ASN A 372 -16.48 2.86 -21.33
CA ASN A 372 -15.43 3.62 -22.01
C ASN A 372 -14.33 2.71 -22.58
N GLY A 373 -14.48 1.38 -22.45
CA GLY A 373 -13.53 0.40 -22.94
C GLY A 373 -12.21 0.34 -22.16
N ASN A 374 -12.09 1.00 -21.01
CA ASN A 374 -10.93 0.94 -20.12
C ASN A 374 -11.28 0.37 -18.73
N GLY A 375 -12.46 -0.23 -18.59
CA GLY A 375 -13.00 -0.68 -17.32
C GLY A 375 -13.76 0.39 -16.53
N THR A 376 -13.89 1.60 -17.07
CA THR A 376 -14.77 2.67 -16.55
C THR A 376 -16.02 2.80 -17.41
N PHE A 377 -17.06 3.45 -16.88
CA PHE A 377 -18.34 3.60 -17.54
C PHE A 377 -18.81 5.06 -17.55
N GLN A 378 -19.65 5.37 -18.53
CA GLN A 378 -20.46 6.57 -18.60
C GLN A 378 -21.67 6.32 -17.70
N GLY A 379 -21.79 7.08 -16.62
CA GLY A 379 -22.92 6.96 -15.70
C GLY A 379 -24.21 7.57 -16.25
N PRO A 380 -25.42 7.06 -15.90
CA PRO A 380 -26.48 7.97 -15.55
C PRO A 380 -25.99 8.69 -14.30
N ARG A 381 -25.93 10.02 -14.38
CA ARG A 381 -25.21 10.80 -13.39
C ARG A 381 -26.12 11.05 -12.18
N ALA A 382 -26.36 9.99 -11.43
CA ALA A 382 -27.25 10.00 -10.28
C ALA A 382 -26.46 9.81 -8.99
N THR A 383 -26.73 10.63 -7.98
CA THR A 383 -26.22 10.48 -6.62
C THR A 383 -27.41 10.29 -5.68
N LEU A 384 -27.43 9.19 -4.93
CA LEU A 384 -28.47 8.93 -3.92
C LEU A 384 -28.20 9.82 -2.69
N LEU A 385 -29.01 10.87 -2.51
CA LEU A 385 -28.82 11.89 -1.47
C LEU A 385 -29.85 11.82 -0.33
N GLY A 386 -30.71 10.80 -0.32
CA GLY A 386 -31.74 10.61 0.72
C GLY A 386 -33.10 11.23 0.39
N SER A 387 -34.06 11.10 1.30
CA SER A 387 -35.51 11.25 1.04
C SER A 387 -36.13 12.63 1.35
N ASN A 388 -37.17 12.95 0.59
CA ASN A 388 -38.36 13.81 0.82
C ASN A 388 -38.29 15.32 0.63
N TYR A 389 -37.20 16.03 0.94
CA TYR A 389 -37.11 17.49 0.70
C TYR A 389 -35.73 17.90 0.23
N GLN A 390 -35.68 18.65 -0.86
CA GLN A 390 -34.44 19.00 -1.55
C GLN A 390 -34.48 20.45 -2.00
N ALA A 391 -33.31 21.07 -2.07
CA ALA A 391 -33.10 22.37 -2.69
C ALA A 391 -31.89 22.28 -3.62
N VAL A 392 -31.83 23.18 -4.59
CA VAL A 392 -30.76 23.27 -5.59
C VAL A 392 -30.28 24.72 -5.64
N ALA A 393 -28.97 24.91 -5.53
CA ALA A 393 -28.32 26.22 -5.48
C ALA A 393 -26.82 26.04 -5.74
N ASP A 394 -26.11 27.11 -6.06
CA ASP A 394 -24.64 27.13 -6.14
C ASP A 394 -24.08 27.44 -4.73
N LEU A 395 -23.85 26.41 -3.91
CA LEU A 395 -23.48 26.51 -2.50
C LEU A 395 -21.98 26.80 -2.29
N ASN A 396 -21.18 26.78 -3.36
CA ASN A 396 -19.76 27.07 -3.33
C ASN A 396 -19.31 28.22 -4.25
N ALA A 397 -20.27 28.86 -4.94
CA ALA A 397 -20.07 29.95 -5.88
C ALA A 397 -19.16 29.59 -7.07
N ASP A 398 -19.18 28.33 -7.53
CA ASP A 398 -18.38 27.87 -8.67
C ASP A 398 -19.10 27.97 -10.03
N GLY A 399 -20.36 28.42 -10.01
CA GLY A 399 -21.22 28.57 -11.19
C GLY A 399 -21.91 27.28 -11.62
N LEU A 400 -21.74 26.18 -10.88
CA LEU A 400 -22.39 24.91 -11.09
C LEU A 400 -23.53 24.74 -10.07
N THR A 401 -24.58 24.05 -10.47
CA THR A 401 -25.68 23.77 -9.54
C THR A 401 -25.31 22.64 -8.60
N ASP A 402 -25.42 22.89 -7.29
CA ASP A 402 -25.30 21.91 -6.23
C ASP A 402 -26.66 21.44 -5.74
N VAL A 403 -26.67 20.37 -4.95
CA VAL A 403 -27.87 19.76 -4.41
C VAL A 403 -27.79 19.65 -2.89
N LEU A 404 -28.87 20.07 -2.25
CA LEU A 404 -29.13 19.93 -0.83
C LEU A 404 -30.26 18.91 -0.63
N SER A 405 -30.09 17.95 0.27
CA SER A 405 -31.06 16.87 0.54
C SER A 405 -31.03 16.45 2.00
N THR A 406 -31.96 15.59 2.44
CA THR A 406 -31.93 14.96 3.78
C THR A 406 -31.78 13.45 3.70
N ASP A 407 -30.94 12.84 4.53
CA ASP A 407 -30.78 11.38 4.61
C ASP A 407 -31.87 10.67 5.42
N GLU A 408 -31.86 9.34 5.41
CA GLU A 408 -32.84 8.52 6.15
C GLU A 408 -32.77 8.72 7.67
N SER A 409 -31.66 9.27 8.17
CA SER A 409 -31.49 9.63 9.58
C SER A 409 -31.90 11.07 9.88
N GLY A 410 -32.35 11.82 8.86
CA GLY A 410 -32.74 13.22 8.95
C GLY A 410 -31.57 14.20 8.90
N ASN A 411 -30.35 13.78 8.54
CA ASN A 411 -29.23 14.71 8.39
C ASN A 411 -29.31 15.45 7.07
N LEU A 412 -28.90 16.72 7.06
CA LEU A 412 -28.77 17.52 5.86
C LEU A 412 -27.50 17.09 5.09
N ILE A 413 -27.65 16.69 3.83
CA ILE A 413 -26.59 16.33 2.91
C ILE A 413 -26.40 17.44 1.88
N VAL A 414 -25.15 17.87 1.70
CA VAL A 414 -24.73 18.73 0.58
C VAL A 414 -23.93 17.91 -0.42
N ALA A 415 -24.32 17.99 -1.69
CA ALA A 415 -23.60 17.41 -2.79
C ALA A 415 -23.27 18.47 -3.84
N LEU A 416 -21.98 18.75 -4.02
CA LEU A 416 -21.50 19.74 -5.00
C LEU A 416 -21.57 19.19 -6.42
N GLY A 417 -22.08 19.98 -7.36
CA GLY A 417 -22.13 19.66 -8.77
C GLY A 417 -20.74 19.67 -9.39
N ARG A 418 -20.46 18.71 -10.28
CA ARG A 418 -19.21 18.69 -11.07
C ARG A 418 -19.37 19.29 -12.46
N GLY A 419 -20.57 19.75 -12.82
CA GLY A 419 -20.91 20.36 -14.12
C GLY A 419 -21.02 19.34 -15.25
N ASP A 420 -20.28 18.25 -15.14
CA ASP A 420 -20.68 16.96 -15.65
C ASP A 420 -21.78 16.52 -14.68
N GLY A 421 -23.00 16.15 -15.04
CA GLY A 421 -24.08 15.70 -14.12
C GLY A 421 -23.81 14.95 -12.80
N SER A 422 -22.58 14.55 -12.44
CA SER A 422 -22.24 13.93 -11.17
C SER A 422 -22.14 14.93 -10.02
N PHE A 423 -22.38 14.42 -8.81
CA PHE A 423 -22.32 15.20 -7.57
C PHE A 423 -21.38 14.57 -6.56
N THR A 424 -20.64 15.40 -5.81
CA THR A 424 -19.78 14.97 -4.70
C THR A 424 -20.41 15.34 -3.38
N VAL A 425 -20.73 14.35 -2.54
CA VAL A 425 -21.16 14.64 -1.16
C VAL A 425 -19.98 15.23 -0.38
N VAL A 426 -20.12 16.48 0.06
CA VAL A 426 -19.07 17.20 0.80
C VAL A 426 -19.43 17.50 2.24
N SER A 427 -20.71 17.48 2.58
CA SER A 427 -21.18 17.73 3.94
C SER A 427 -22.31 16.81 4.33
N ARG A 428 -22.28 16.37 5.58
CA ARG A 428 -23.40 15.76 6.30
C ARG A 428 -23.54 16.49 7.63
N THR A 429 -24.52 17.38 7.71
CA THR A 429 -24.76 18.18 8.91
C THR A 429 -25.93 17.59 9.68
N GLN A 430 -25.67 17.24 10.94
CA GLN A 430 -26.73 16.82 11.83
C GLN A 430 -27.62 18.02 12.15
N VAL A 431 -28.90 17.90 11.78
CA VAL A 431 -29.99 18.83 12.10
C VAL A 431 -30.97 18.13 13.06
N SER A 432 -31.85 18.87 13.74
CA SER A 432 -32.70 18.25 14.76
C SER A 432 -33.62 17.17 14.16
N PRO A 433 -33.61 15.94 14.70
CA PRO A 433 -34.35 14.83 14.12
C PRO A 433 -35.84 14.93 14.44
N ASN A 434 -36.66 15.12 13.41
CA ASN A 434 -38.09 14.85 13.44
C ASN A 434 -38.48 14.09 12.15
N PRO A 435 -39.23 12.98 12.24
CA PRO A 435 -39.70 12.21 11.07
C PRO A 435 -40.63 12.99 10.10
N PHE A 436 -40.99 14.23 10.40
CA PHE A 436 -41.70 15.15 9.50
C PHE A 436 -40.79 16.34 9.14
N ALA A 437 -39.76 16.12 8.33
CA ALA A 437 -38.93 17.20 7.80
C ALA A 437 -39.82 18.21 7.05
N GLY A 438 -39.70 19.50 7.37
CA GLY A 438 -40.37 20.60 6.66
C GLY A 438 -39.55 21.08 5.45
N PRO A 439 -39.96 22.19 4.80
CA PRO A 439 -39.26 22.75 3.65
C PRO A 439 -37.81 23.12 3.97
N THR A 440 -37.00 23.29 2.94
CA THR A 440 -35.66 23.88 3.02
C THR A 440 -35.58 25.07 2.09
N THR A 441 -34.91 26.15 2.52
CA THR A 441 -34.68 27.31 1.67
C THR A 441 -33.24 27.76 1.75
N VAL A 442 -32.75 28.32 0.63
CA VAL A 442 -31.37 28.70 0.40
C VAL A 442 -31.34 30.17 0.00
N GLY A 443 -30.37 30.92 0.53
CA GLY A 443 -30.17 32.34 0.22
C GLY A 443 -29.08 32.94 1.11
N ASP A 444 -28.49 34.06 0.70
CA ASP A 444 -27.60 34.86 1.55
C ASP A 444 -28.41 35.70 2.56
N PHE A 445 -28.85 35.07 3.65
CA PHE A 445 -29.68 35.72 4.67
C PHE A 445 -28.88 36.63 5.62
N ASN A 446 -27.55 36.55 5.59
CA ASN A 446 -26.65 37.29 6.49
C ASN A 446 -25.78 38.35 5.77
N GLY A 447 -25.89 38.45 4.45
CA GLY A 447 -25.23 39.45 3.62
C GLY A 447 -23.71 39.25 3.47
N ASP A 448 -23.19 38.05 3.69
CA ASP A 448 -21.74 37.76 3.57
C ASP A 448 -21.31 37.29 2.17
N GLY A 449 -22.26 37.22 1.23
CA GLY A 449 -22.04 36.81 -0.15
C GLY A 449 -21.92 35.31 -0.32
N LYS A 450 -22.37 34.50 0.65
CA LYS A 450 -22.39 33.04 0.57
C LYS A 450 -23.79 32.53 0.81
N GLU A 451 -24.12 31.43 0.16
CA GLU A 451 -25.42 30.79 0.34
C GLU A 451 -25.55 30.18 1.75
N ASP A 452 -26.56 30.61 2.48
CA ASP A 452 -26.97 30.05 3.77
C ASP A 452 -28.19 29.13 3.59
N VAL A 453 -28.48 28.31 4.60
CA VAL A 453 -29.65 27.44 4.62
C VAL A 453 -30.53 27.72 5.83
N LEU A 454 -31.84 27.80 5.58
CA LEU A 454 -32.87 27.69 6.61
C LEU A 454 -33.56 26.33 6.50
N PHE A 455 -33.44 25.55 7.56
CA PHE A 455 -34.02 24.23 7.69
C PHE A 455 -35.21 24.26 8.66
N PHE A 456 -36.34 23.67 8.29
CA PHE A 456 -37.56 23.68 9.08
C PHE A 456 -37.87 22.27 9.63
N PRO A 457 -37.24 21.83 10.73
CA PRO A 457 -37.38 20.47 11.28
C PRO A 457 -38.77 20.12 11.80
N GLY A 458 -39.70 21.07 11.93
CA GLY A 458 -41.12 20.81 12.26
C GLY A 458 -41.65 21.58 13.47
N VAL A 459 -42.77 21.11 14.01
CA VAL A 459 -43.56 21.81 15.05
C VAL A 459 -43.23 21.32 16.45
N THR A 460 -43.11 22.25 17.39
CA THR A 460 -42.96 21.96 18.82
C THR A 460 -44.29 21.59 19.48
N PRO A 461 -44.29 20.91 20.63
CA PRO A 461 -45.50 20.70 21.43
C PRO A 461 -46.22 22.00 21.85
N SER A 462 -45.52 23.14 21.84
CA SER A 462 -46.07 24.48 22.03
C SER A 462 -46.83 25.03 20.82
N GLY A 463 -46.78 24.37 19.66
CA GLY A 463 -47.41 24.83 18.42
C GLY A 463 -46.60 25.87 17.64
N ASN A 464 -45.29 25.99 17.88
CA ASN A 464 -44.38 26.88 17.15
C ASN A 464 -43.48 26.07 16.20
N ALA A 465 -43.14 26.63 15.04
CA ALA A 465 -42.15 26.06 14.13
C ALA A 465 -40.73 26.37 14.62
N GLN A 466 -39.89 25.34 14.69
CA GLN A 466 -38.44 25.53 14.87
C GLN A 466 -37.82 25.73 13.50
N VAL A 467 -36.94 26.73 13.39
CA VAL A 467 -36.15 26.99 12.20
C VAL A 467 -34.69 27.01 12.59
N GLU A 468 -33.92 26.18 11.92
CA GLU A 468 -32.47 26.12 12.09
C GLU A 468 -31.82 26.96 11.01
N PHE A 469 -30.95 27.89 11.43
CA PHE A 469 -30.15 28.70 10.52
C PHE A 469 -28.73 28.12 10.43
N LEU A 470 -28.33 27.80 9.20
CA LEU A 470 -27.05 27.22 8.87
C LEU A 470 -26.26 28.19 7.99
N ALA A 471 -25.34 28.93 8.61
CA ALA A 471 -24.50 29.89 7.89
C ALA A 471 -23.49 29.18 6.97
N GLY A 472 -23.41 29.62 5.72
CA GLY A 472 -22.56 29.06 4.68
C GLY A 472 -21.08 29.36 4.86
N ASN A 473 -20.23 28.36 4.61
CA ASN A 473 -18.78 28.59 4.50
C ASN A 473 -18.34 28.99 3.08
N GLY A 474 -19.23 28.89 2.08
CA GLY A 474 -18.95 29.16 0.67
C GLY A 474 -18.18 28.03 -0.02
N ASN A 475 -18.25 26.82 0.51
CA ASN A 475 -17.60 25.62 -0.06
C ASN A 475 -18.51 24.38 0.05
N GLY A 476 -19.82 24.56 0.16
CA GLY A 476 -20.77 23.48 0.42
C GLY A 476 -20.78 22.93 1.85
N THR A 477 -20.09 23.58 2.80
CA THR A 477 -20.18 23.23 4.23
C THR A 477 -20.79 24.37 5.03
N PHE A 478 -21.35 24.04 6.20
CA PHE A 478 -22.02 25.01 7.07
C PHE A 478 -21.31 25.14 8.42
N GLN A 479 -21.43 26.30 9.05
CA GLN A 479 -21.05 26.49 10.45
C GLN A 479 -21.92 25.62 11.36
N PRO A 480 -21.43 25.22 12.55
CA PRO A 480 -22.27 24.57 13.54
C PRO A 480 -23.51 25.43 13.85
N ILE A 481 -24.66 24.79 14.06
CA ILE A 481 -25.91 25.48 14.40
C ILE A 481 -25.69 26.26 15.70
N VAL A 482 -25.66 27.58 15.62
CA VAL A 482 -25.43 28.45 16.78
C VAL A 482 -26.75 28.99 17.34
N ASN A 483 -27.76 29.16 16.47
CA ASN A 483 -29.06 29.75 16.80
C ASN A 483 -30.21 28.92 16.21
N GLU A 484 -31.26 28.71 17.02
CA GLU A 484 -32.58 28.26 16.57
C GLU A 484 -33.54 29.44 16.60
N LEU A 485 -34.21 29.73 15.48
CA LEU A 485 -35.28 30.72 15.42
C LEU A 485 -36.61 30.03 15.73
N GLN A 486 -37.39 30.63 16.63
CA GLN A 486 -38.73 30.17 16.97
C GLN A 486 -39.76 31.06 16.27
N ILE A 487 -40.49 30.50 15.30
CA ILE A 487 -41.57 31.23 14.64
C ILE A 487 -42.89 30.82 15.30
N PRO A 488 -43.70 31.77 15.82
CA PRO A 488 -44.93 31.48 16.56
C PRO A 488 -46.09 31.07 15.65
N VAL A 489 -45.90 29.99 14.88
CA VAL A 489 -46.88 29.42 13.95
C VAL A 489 -46.90 27.89 14.03
N PRO A 490 -48.05 27.24 13.73
CA PRO A 490 -48.24 25.80 13.84
C PRO A 490 -47.51 24.95 12.79
N GLY A 491 -46.51 25.49 12.08
CA GLY A 491 -45.73 24.81 11.06
C GLY A 491 -45.47 25.68 9.83
N VAL A 492 -44.52 25.24 9.00
CA VAL A 492 -44.17 25.90 7.73
C VAL A 492 -44.37 24.89 6.60
N GLY A 493 -45.07 25.32 5.55
CA GLY A 493 -45.44 24.58 4.34
C GLY A 493 -44.54 24.99 3.16
N ALA A 494 -45.10 25.56 2.10
CA ALA A 494 -44.29 26.09 0.99
C ALA A 494 -43.58 27.39 1.40
N THR A 495 -42.38 27.65 0.90
CA THR A 495 -41.56 28.84 1.20
C THR A 495 -41.01 29.45 -0.09
N VAL A 496 -40.97 30.78 -0.17
CA VAL A 496 -40.26 31.55 -1.19
C VAL A 496 -39.45 32.66 -0.54
N VAL A 497 -38.37 33.06 -1.21
CA VAL A 497 -37.39 34.04 -0.71
C VAL A 497 -37.24 35.15 -1.74
N GLY A 498 -37.13 36.37 -1.25
CA GLY A 498 -36.91 37.56 -2.08
C GLY A 498 -36.95 38.82 -1.25
N ASP A 499 -36.52 39.94 -1.80
CA ASP A 499 -36.67 41.25 -1.18
C ASP A 499 -38.08 41.80 -1.51
N PHE A 500 -39.04 41.64 -0.60
CA PHE A 500 -40.43 42.07 -0.81
C PHE A 500 -40.67 43.50 -0.30
N ASN A 501 -39.73 44.05 0.46
CA ASN A 501 -39.83 45.38 1.07
C ASN A 501 -38.84 46.41 0.50
N GLY A 502 -38.00 46.00 -0.46
CA GLY A 502 -37.04 46.86 -1.16
C GLY A 502 -35.87 47.35 -0.31
N ASP A 503 -35.59 46.72 0.84
CA ASP A 503 -34.50 47.12 1.75
C ASP A 503 -33.14 46.48 1.41
N GLY A 504 -33.11 45.59 0.42
CA GLY A 504 -31.93 44.87 -0.05
C GLY A 504 -31.57 43.62 0.77
N ASN A 505 -32.36 43.26 1.79
CA ASN A 505 -32.19 42.03 2.55
C ASN A 505 -33.21 40.98 2.09
N LEU A 506 -32.83 39.70 2.17
CA LEU A 506 -33.75 38.62 1.83
C LEU A 506 -34.83 38.44 2.91
N ASP A 507 -36.08 38.52 2.48
CA ASP A 507 -37.29 38.23 3.26
C ASP A 507 -37.84 36.83 2.91
N ILE A 508 -38.81 36.36 3.69
CA ILE A 508 -39.47 35.06 3.48
C ILE A 508 -40.98 35.23 3.42
N VAL A 509 -41.59 34.57 2.44
CA VAL A 509 -43.03 34.32 2.41
C VAL A 509 -43.27 32.82 2.48
N TYR A 510 -44.20 32.39 3.33
CA TYR A 510 -44.52 30.96 3.47
C TYR A 510 -45.99 30.67 3.77
N THR A 511 -46.41 29.43 3.54
CA THR A 511 -47.73 28.92 3.95
C THR A 511 -47.67 28.06 5.21
N THR A 512 -48.76 27.94 5.96
CA THR A 512 -48.89 26.88 6.97
C THR A 512 -49.28 25.55 6.33
N PRO A 513 -48.77 24.41 6.80
CA PRO A 513 -49.09 23.10 6.22
C PRO A 513 -50.56 22.74 6.45
N SER A 514 -51.24 22.24 5.40
CA SER A 514 -52.58 21.67 5.54
C SER A 514 -52.50 20.25 6.13
N SER A 515 -53.17 20.03 7.26
CA SER A 515 -53.25 18.70 7.89
C SER A 515 -54.60 18.48 8.55
N ARG A 516 -54.90 17.23 8.97
CA ARG A 516 -56.11 16.96 9.75
C ARG A 516 -56.22 17.78 11.05
N ALA A 517 -55.09 18.30 11.55
CA ALA A 517 -55.03 19.17 12.73
C ALA A 517 -55.14 20.67 12.37
N TYR A 518 -54.80 21.06 11.13
CA TYR A 518 -54.80 22.44 10.62
C TYR A 518 -55.50 22.47 9.24
N PRO A 519 -56.85 22.59 9.19
CA PRO A 519 -57.65 22.42 7.97
C PRO A 519 -57.60 23.61 7.00
N TYR A 520 -56.70 24.58 7.26
CA TYR A 520 -56.57 25.81 6.49
C TYR A 520 -55.10 26.12 6.24
N GLU A 521 -54.79 26.54 5.01
CA GLU A 521 -53.50 27.16 4.68
C GLU A 521 -53.62 28.67 4.81
N THR A 522 -52.64 29.28 5.49
CA THR A 522 -52.52 30.75 5.68
C THR A 522 -51.17 31.20 5.16
N LEU A 523 -51.13 32.34 4.45
CA LEU A 523 -49.91 32.94 3.90
C LEU A 523 -49.32 33.96 4.89
N TYR A 524 -48.04 33.84 5.21
CA TYR A 524 -47.29 34.70 6.12
C TYR A 524 -46.08 35.36 5.44
N TYR A 525 -45.75 36.56 5.88
CA TYR A 525 -44.57 37.35 5.50
C TYR A 525 -43.66 37.60 6.70
N LEU A 526 -42.36 37.37 6.53
CA LEU A 526 -41.31 37.57 7.52
C LEU A 526 -40.21 38.45 6.92
N ALA A 527 -40.09 39.67 7.44
CA ALA A 527 -39.01 40.58 7.07
C ALA A 527 -37.66 40.08 7.62
N GLY A 528 -36.66 39.98 6.76
CA GLY A 528 -35.28 39.71 7.13
C GLY A 528 -34.56 40.98 7.55
N ASN A 529 -33.52 40.85 8.39
CA ASN A 529 -32.69 41.99 8.78
C ASN A 529 -31.28 41.97 8.18
N GLY A 530 -31.01 41.05 7.25
CA GLY A 530 -29.70 40.86 6.63
C GLY A 530 -28.62 40.34 7.57
N ALA A 531 -28.95 39.84 8.76
CA ALA A 531 -28.00 39.24 9.71
C ALA A 531 -28.43 37.84 10.13
N GLY A 532 -29.21 37.14 9.30
CA GLY A 532 -29.78 35.82 9.59
C GLY A 532 -30.90 35.84 10.65
N ASN A 533 -31.50 37.00 10.95
CA ASN A 533 -32.66 37.09 11.85
C ASN A 533 -33.88 37.67 11.15
N PHE A 534 -35.05 37.30 11.63
CA PHE A 534 -36.34 37.67 11.03
C PHE A 534 -37.26 38.33 12.05
N ALA A 535 -38.10 39.25 11.58
CA ALA A 535 -39.15 39.88 12.36
C ALA A 535 -40.27 38.89 12.73
N ALA A 536 -41.21 39.33 13.56
CA ALA A 536 -42.41 38.55 13.86
C ALA A 536 -43.26 38.35 12.58
N PRO A 537 -43.87 37.16 12.39
CA PRO A 537 -44.64 36.85 11.20
C PRO A 537 -45.86 37.75 11.06
N VAL A 538 -46.08 38.26 9.84
CA VAL A 538 -47.26 39.04 9.45
C VAL A 538 -48.17 38.19 8.58
N GLU A 539 -49.45 38.07 8.94
CA GLU A 539 -50.44 37.34 8.12
C GLU A 539 -50.83 38.19 6.90
N LEU A 540 -50.62 37.65 5.69
CA LEU A 540 -50.95 38.33 4.42
C LEU A 540 -52.34 37.97 3.89
N ALA A 541 -52.75 36.70 4.03
CA ALA A 541 -54.03 36.21 3.52
C ALA A 541 -54.55 35.02 4.33
N GLN A 542 -55.87 34.98 4.56
CA GLN A 542 -56.52 34.09 5.53
C GLN A 542 -57.16 32.84 4.89
N GLN A 543 -56.81 31.67 5.46
CA GLN A 543 -57.49 30.38 5.53
C GLN A 543 -58.35 29.91 4.34
N ILE A 544 -57.74 29.12 3.43
CA ILE A 544 -58.48 28.39 2.38
C ILE A 544 -58.75 26.96 2.83
N PRO A 545 -59.98 26.43 2.68
CA PRO A 545 -60.29 25.04 3.02
C PRO A 545 -59.60 24.05 2.06
N ASN A 546 -58.75 23.16 2.61
CA ASN A 546 -58.20 21.95 1.98
C ASN A 546 -58.07 21.96 0.44
N SER A 547 -57.35 22.94 -0.11
CA SER A 547 -56.95 22.90 -1.51
C SER A 547 -55.72 22.00 -1.64
N LEU A 548 -55.58 21.34 -2.80
CA LEU A 548 -54.31 20.72 -3.18
C LEU A 548 -53.22 21.81 -3.15
N VAL A 549 -52.05 21.50 -2.60
CA VAL A 549 -50.91 22.41 -2.38
C VAL A 549 -50.76 23.36 -3.57
N SER A 550 -51.09 24.63 -3.37
CA SER A 550 -50.94 25.66 -4.40
C SER A 550 -49.54 26.26 -4.25
N PRO A 551 -48.71 26.28 -5.30
CA PRO A 551 -47.39 26.89 -5.21
C PRO A 551 -47.51 28.37 -4.89
N ILE A 552 -46.50 28.92 -4.21
CA ILE A 552 -46.31 30.36 -4.07
C ILE A 552 -45.44 30.77 -5.26
N LEU A 553 -45.97 31.62 -6.13
CA LEU A 553 -45.29 32.10 -7.33
C LEU A 553 -44.89 33.56 -7.11
N ILE A 554 -43.65 33.94 -7.42
CA ILE A 554 -43.14 35.29 -7.20
C ILE A 554 -42.48 35.88 -8.45
N ALA A 555 -42.83 37.13 -8.75
CA ALA A 555 -42.21 37.95 -9.79
C ALA A 555 -42.67 39.39 -9.68
N ASP A 556 -41.98 40.30 -10.33
CA ASP A 556 -42.51 41.63 -10.62
C ASP A 556 -43.52 41.52 -11.78
N LEU A 557 -44.82 41.50 -11.45
CA LEU A 557 -45.91 41.30 -12.42
C LEU A 557 -46.37 42.59 -13.08
N ASN A 558 -45.93 43.74 -12.54
CA ASN A 558 -46.39 45.06 -12.96
C ASN A 558 -45.26 45.98 -13.46
N GLY A 559 -44.01 45.55 -13.34
CA GLY A 559 -42.81 46.24 -13.82
C GLY A 559 -42.31 47.37 -12.91
N ASP A 560 -42.70 47.40 -11.63
CA ASP A 560 -42.30 48.44 -10.68
C ASP A 560 -40.99 48.15 -9.93
N GLY A 561 -40.41 46.96 -10.15
CA GLY A 561 -39.19 46.49 -9.50
C GLY A 561 -39.40 45.92 -8.10
N ILE A 562 -40.64 45.74 -7.66
CA ILE A 562 -40.99 45.10 -6.38
C ILE A 562 -41.55 43.71 -6.67
N LEU A 563 -41.23 42.73 -5.82
CA LEU A 563 -41.74 41.37 -5.98
C LEU A 563 -43.22 41.29 -5.59
N ASP A 564 -44.03 40.76 -6.51
CA ASP A 564 -45.43 40.40 -6.32
C ASP A 564 -45.58 38.89 -6.07
N ILE A 565 -46.75 38.47 -5.57
CA ILE A 565 -47.05 37.07 -5.26
C ILE A 565 -48.32 36.62 -6.00
N ILE A 566 -48.30 35.41 -6.58
CA ILE A 566 -49.50 34.68 -6.96
C ILE A 566 -49.72 33.52 -6.00
N TRP A 567 -50.88 33.50 -5.35
CA TRP A 567 -51.31 32.44 -4.45
C TRP A 567 -52.84 32.38 -4.38
N ASP A 568 -53.42 31.17 -4.36
CA ASP A 568 -54.89 30.97 -4.27
C ASP A 568 -55.69 31.73 -5.33
N ASN A 569 -55.32 31.56 -6.60
CA ASN A 569 -55.95 32.27 -7.72
C ASN A 569 -56.13 33.77 -7.45
N SER A 570 -55.12 34.37 -6.83
CA SER A 570 -55.05 35.79 -6.55
C SER A 570 -53.65 36.30 -6.83
N THR A 571 -53.57 37.52 -7.34
CA THR A 571 -52.34 38.30 -7.39
C THR A 571 -52.29 39.19 -6.15
N LEU A 572 -51.14 39.26 -5.50
CA LEU A 572 -50.83 40.13 -4.37
C LEU A 572 -49.71 41.06 -4.83
N LEU A 573 -50.07 42.28 -5.23
CA LEU A 573 -49.10 43.28 -5.72
C LEU A 573 -48.36 43.92 -4.55
N GLY A 574 -47.04 43.87 -4.55
CA GLY A 574 -46.18 44.41 -3.50
C GLY A 574 -46.15 45.93 -3.52
N ASN A 575 -46.18 46.56 -2.33
CA ASN A 575 -46.03 48.02 -2.21
C ASN A 575 -44.59 48.45 -1.87
N GLY A 576 -43.65 47.49 -1.72
CA GLY A 576 -42.26 47.78 -1.37
C GLY A 576 -42.07 48.20 0.09
N ASP A 577 -42.97 47.76 0.98
CA ASP A 577 -42.87 47.95 2.43
C ASP A 577 -43.28 46.69 3.21
N GLY A 578 -43.34 45.54 2.52
CA GLY A 578 -43.86 44.28 3.06
C GLY A 578 -45.39 44.19 3.10
N THR A 579 -46.12 45.18 2.57
CA THR A 579 -47.58 45.10 2.38
C THR A 579 -47.96 44.80 0.93
N PHE A 580 -49.14 44.18 0.74
CA PHE A 580 -49.61 43.71 -0.57
C PHE A 580 -51.05 44.12 -0.87
N ASN A 581 -51.34 44.42 -2.13
CA ASN A 581 -52.68 44.66 -2.64
C ASN A 581 -53.21 43.42 -3.38
N ARG A 582 -54.22 42.75 -2.81
CA ARG A 582 -54.79 41.52 -3.34
C ARG A 582 -55.83 41.78 -4.44
N GLN A 583 -55.70 41.08 -5.56
CA GLN A 583 -56.60 41.11 -6.71
C GLN A 583 -56.92 39.67 -7.19
N PRO A 584 -58.13 39.38 -7.70
CA PRO A 584 -58.47 38.05 -8.22
C PRO A 584 -57.76 37.71 -9.54
N LEU A 585 -57.18 36.51 -9.62
CA LEU A 585 -56.62 35.93 -10.84
C LEU A 585 -57.76 35.37 -11.71
N SER A 586 -58.21 36.14 -12.69
CA SER A 586 -59.42 35.85 -13.49
C SER A 586 -59.20 34.81 -14.60
N ILE A 587 -58.59 33.67 -14.26
CA ILE A 587 -58.26 32.57 -15.18
C ILE A 587 -59.04 31.30 -14.84
N ALA A 588 -59.15 30.38 -15.81
CA ALA A 588 -59.64 29.03 -15.55
C ALA A 588 -58.45 28.11 -15.27
N GLY A 589 -58.39 27.53 -14.06
CA GLY A 589 -57.36 26.56 -13.64
C GLY A 589 -56.59 26.98 -12.38
N ASN A 590 -55.45 26.32 -12.14
CA ASN A 590 -54.51 26.64 -11.06
C ASN A 590 -53.14 27.03 -11.66
N ALA A 591 -52.60 28.17 -11.26
CA ALA A 591 -51.25 28.57 -11.62
C ALA A 591 -50.20 27.59 -11.07
N ILE A 592 -49.24 27.18 -11.90
CA ILE A 592 -48.19 26.22 -11.51
C ILE A 592 -46.76 26.71 -11.80
N SER A 593 -46.58 27.67 -12.71
CA SER A 593 -45.27 28.29 -13.01
C SER A 593 -45.44 29.64 -13.70
N LEU A 594 -44.40 30.46 -13.72
CA LEU A 594 -44.39 31.79 -14.33
C LEU A 594 -43.05 32.08 -15.03
N SER A 595 -43.08 32.74 -16.18
CA SER A 595 -41.90 33.29 -16.88
C SER A 595 -42.37 34.08 -18.09
N ASP A 596 -41.54 34.96 -18.66
CA ASP A 596 -41.85 35.57 -19.97
C ASP A 596 -41.66 34.52 -21.07
N LEU A 597 -42.75 33.86 -21.49
CA LEU A 597 -42.74 32.72 -22.42
C LEU A 597 -42.90 33.15 -23.88
N ASN A 598 -43.29 34.40 -24.11
CA ASN A 598 -43.56 34.95 -25.44
C ASN A 598 -42.60 36.09 -25.85
N GLY A 599 -41.67 36.46 -24.97
CA GLY A 599 -40.60 37.43 -25.23
C GLY A 599 -41.06 38.89 -25.19
N ASP A 600 -42.21 39.21 -24.59
CA ASP A 600 -42.73 40.58 -24.52
C ASP A 600 -42.27 41.38 -23.29
N GLY A 601 -41.44 40.78 -22.45
CA GLY A 601 -40.89 41.36 -21.23
C GLY A 601 -41.85 41.34 -20.05
N LYS A 602 -42.97 40.62 -20.13
CA LYS A 602 -43.95 40.48 -19.04
C LYS A 602 -44.04 39.03 -18.62
N PRO A 603 -44.15 38.74 -17.31
CA PRO A 603 -44.34 37.36 -16.87
C PRO A 603 -45.65 36.77 -17.39
N ASP A 604 -45.55 35.62 -18.07
CA ASP A 604 -46.66 34.78 -18.50
C ASP A 604 -46.90 33.65 -17.49
N LEU A 605 -48.09 33.04 -17.55
CA LEU A 605 -48.54 32.05 -16.59
C LEU A 605 -48.72 30.67 -17.22
N VAL A 606 -48.15 29.65 -16.59
CA VAL A 606 -48.46 28.23 -16.87
C VAL A 606 -49.54 27.76 -15.90
N VAL A 607 -50.64 27.24 -16.44
CA VAL A 607 -51.85 26.91 -15.70
C VAL A 607 -52.24 25.46 -15.91
N TYR A 608 -52.48 24.74 -14.81
CA TYR A 608 -53.06 23.40 -14.83
C TYR A 608 -54.59 23.46 -14.91
N ASN A 609 -55.16 22.75 -15.88
CA ASN A 609 -56.59 22.57 -16.09
C ASN A 609 -56.96 21.10 -15.84
N SER A 610 -58.00 20.86 -15.05
CA SER A 610 -58.52 19.50 -14.82
C SER A 610 -59.14 18.94 -16.12
N GLY A 611 -58.37 18.16 -16.90
CA GLY A 611 -58.81 17.58 -18.18
C GLY A 611 -57.68 16.91 -19.00
N PRO A 612 -58.00 16.24 -20.13
CA PRO A 612 -57.03 15.45 -20.93
C PRO A 612 -55.93 16.27 -21.62
N THR A 613 -56.11 17.57 -21.80
CA THR A 613 -55.09 18.48 -22.37
C THR A 613 -54.28 19.22 -21.29
N GLY A 614 -54.57 19.01 -20.00
CA GLY A 614 -53.75 19.27 -18.82
C GLY A 614 -53.28 20.71 -18.54
N VAL A 615 -52.69 21.42 -19.50
CA VAL A 615 -51.92 22.66 -19.27
C VAL A 615 -52.30 23.74 -20.28
N SER A 616 -52.27 25.02 -19.87
CA SER A 616 -52.49 26.18 -20.75
C SER A 616 -51.63 27.36 -20.33
N LEU A 617 -51.15 28.12 -21.31
CA LEU A 617 -50.28 29.27 -21.11
C LEU A 617 -51.06 30.57 -21.38
N TYR A 618 -51.03 31.51 -20.43
CA TYR A 618 -51.73 32.78 -20.50
C TYR A 618 -50.74 33.95 -20.45
N ALA A 619 -50.90 34.92 -21.36
CA ALA A 619 -49.98 36.04 -21.46
C ALA A 619 -50.20 37.07 -20.34
N GLY A 620 -49.12 37.64 -19.82
CA GLY A 620 -49.15 38.73 -18.84
C GLY A 620 -49.56 40.07 -19.45
N ASN A 621 -50.37 40.85 -18.73
CA ASN A 621 -50.69 42.22 -19.15
C ASN A 621 -49.64 43.25 -18.70
N GLY A 622 -48.80 42.90 -17.72
CA GLY A 622 -47.80 43.79 -17.13
C GLY A 622 -48.39 44.78 -16.13
N ASP A 623 -49.54 44.45 -15.55
CA ASP A 623 -50.23 45.25 -14.53
C ASP A 623 -50.71 44.38 -13.36
N GLY A 624 -50.16 43.17 -13.21
CA GLY A 624 -50.64 42.16 -12.27
C GLY A 624 -51.78 41.28 -12.77
N THR A 625 -52.33 41.55 -13.96
CA THR A 625 -53.40 40.76 -14.58
C THR A 625 -52.92 39.95 -15.79
N PHE A 626 -53.72 38.96 -16.20
CA PHE A 626 -53.40 38.05 -17.31
C PHE A 626 -54.52 38.03 -18.34
N GLN A 627 -54.19 37.67 -19.58
CA GLN A 627 -55.18 37.40 -20.61
C GLN A 627 -56.12 36.28 -20.17
N THR A 628 -57.39 36.35 -20.57
CA THR A 628 -58.42 35.35 -20.20
C THR A 628 -58.51 34.18 -21.19
N THR A 629 -57.82 34.29 -22.32
CA THR A 629 -57.70 33.24 -23.34
C THR A 629 -56.24 32.81 -23.41
N PRO A 630 -55.93 31.51 -23.35
CA PRO A 630 -54.56 31.05 -23.45
C PRO A 630 -54.01 31.27 -24.86
N PHE A 631 -52.73 31.66 -24.96
CA PHE A 631 -52.06 31.79 -26.26
C PHE A 631 -51.49 30.47 -26.76
N TYR A 632 -51.21 29.53 -25.85
CA TYR A 632 -50.72 28.20 -26.17
C TYR A 632 -51.33 27.12 -25.26
N THR A 633 -51.68 25.99 -25.86
CA THR A 633 -52.18 24.80 -25.15
C THR A 633 -51.44 23.58 -25.71
N PRO A 634 -50.47 23.00 -24.98
CA PRO A 634 -49.72 21.85 -25.46
C PRO A 634 -50.64 20.66 -25.76
N ASP A 635 -50.39 19.94 -26.85
CA ASP A 635 -51.04 18.65 -27.09
C ASP A 635 -50.35 17.57 -26.26
N LEU A 636 -51.06 17.10 -25.22
CA LEU A 636 -50.58 16.10 -24.27
C LEU A 636 -51.25 14.73 -24.48
N THR A 637 -51.98 14.56 -25.58
CA THR A 637 -52.72 13.32 -25.84
C THR A 637 -51.77 12.13 -26.02
N GLY A 638 -51.92 11.11 -25.17
CA GLY A 638 -51.05 9.92 -25.17
C GLY A 638 -49.74 10.08 -24.38
N THR A 639 -49.37 11.31 -24.00
CA THR A 639 -48.16 11.61 -23.21
C THR A 639 -48.40 11.47 -21.71
N PHE A 640 -49.57 11.91 -21.23
CA PHE A 640 -49.95 11.80 -19.82
C PHE A 640 -51.21 10.92 -19.63
N PRO A 641 -51.15 9.88 -18.78
CA PRO A 641 -52.35 9.14 -18.37
C PRO A 641 -53.36 10.05 -17.65
N TYR A 642 -54.65 9.79 -17.84
CA TYR A 642 -55.75 10.59 -17.25
C TYR A 642 -55.60 10.80 -15.73
N GLY A 643 -55.64 12.05 -15.27
CA GLY A 643 -55.83 12.41 -13.86
C GLY A 643 -54.57 12.79 -13.07
N ALA A 644 -53.43 13.01 -13.72
CA ALA A 644 -52.21 13.49 -13.06
C ALA A 644 -52.14 15.02 -13.01
N SER A 645 -51.70 15.58 -11.87
CA SER A 645 -51.40 17.01 -11.72
C SER A 645 -49.95 17.27 -12.14
N PRO A 646 -49.70 17.96 -13.26
CA PRO A 646 -48.36 18.18 -13.74
C PRO A 646 -47.66 19.30 -12.96
N LEU A 647 -46.35 19.13 -12.75
CA LEU A 647 -45.45 20.20 -12.36
C LEU A 647 -44.86 20.83 -13.63
N ALA A 648 -44.57 22.12 -13.58
CA ALA A 648 -43.96 22.85 -14.69
C ALA A 648 -42.65 23.51 -14.24
N SER A 649 -41.65 23.42 -15.10
CA SER A 649 -40.40 24.18 -14.98
C SER A 649 -40.10 24.86 -16.30
N ILE A 650 -39.48 26.04 -16.21
CA ILE A 650 -39.19 26.87 -17.37
C ILE A 650 -37.71 27.21 -17.35
N GLY A 651 -37.10 27.15 -18.52
CA GLY A 651 -35.73 27.59 -18.73
C GLY A 651 -35.33 27.27 -20.14
N ASP A 652 -34.40 28.03 -20.69
CA ASP A 652 -33.75 27.67 -21.95
C ASP A 652 -33.09 26.27 -21.75
N VAL A 653 -33.45 25.23 -22.47
CA VAL A 653 -32.88 23.86 -22.33
C VAL A 653 -31.82 23.59 -23.39
N ASN A 654 -31.86 24.33 -24.50
CA ASN A 654 -31.07 24.07 -25.71
C ASN A 654 -30.02 25.17 -26.00
N ALA A 655 -29.91 26.15 -25.10
CA ALA A 655 -29.07 27.34 -25.18
C ALA A 655 -29.35 28.26 -26.39
N ASP A 656 -30.59 28.29 -26.89
CA ASP A 656 -30.98 29.17 -28.00
C ASP A 656 -31.37 30.59 -27.57
N GLY A 657 -31.40 30.86 -26.26
CA GLY A 657 -31.77 32.14 -25.68
C GLY A 657 -33.27 32.35 -25.52
N HIS A 658 -34.09 31.31 -25.75
CA HIS A 658 -35.52 31.32 -25.56
C HIS A 658 -35.95 30.39 -24.42
N PRO A 659 -37.05 30.71 -23.72
CA PRO A 659 -37.54 29.88 -22.63
C PRO A 659 -38.21 28.61 -23.17
N ASP A 660 -37.78 27.45 -22.67
CA ASP A 660 -38.40 26.15 -22.95
C ASP A 660 -39.30 25.71 -21.78
N LEU A 661 -40.29 24.87 -22.08
CA LEU A 661 -41.30 24.40 -21.13
C LEU A 661 -41.09 22.91 -20.83
N LEU A 662 -40.89 22.59 -19.56
CA LEU A 662 -40.77 21.23 -19.08
C LEU A 662 -42.01 20.87 -18.26
N LEU A 663 -42.73 19.82 -18.67
CA LEU A 663 -43.93 19.35 -17.99
C LEU A 663 -43.70 17.96 -17.42
N GLN A 664 -43.90 17.81 -16.12
CA GLN A 664 -43.71 16.57 -15.40
C GLN A 664 -45.03 16.05 -14.86
N SER A 665 -45.29 14.75 -14.96
CA SER A 665 -46.52 14.12 -14.47
C SER A 665 -46.24 12.82 -13.72
N PHE A 666 -46.94 12.59 -12.62
CA PHE A 666 -46.87 11.35 -11.82
C PHE A 666 -48.26 10.70 -11.70
N PRO A 667 -48.61 9.76 -12.59
CA PRO A 667 -49.87 9.04 -12.50
C PRO A 667 -49.81 8.04 -11.34
N TYR A 668 -50.90 7.91 -10.57
CA TYR A 668 -50.94 6.99 -9.43
C TYR A 668 -50.58 5.54 -9.83
N GLY A 669 -49.49 5.03 -9.24
CA GLY A 669 -49.04 3.66 -9.47
C GLY A 669 -48.42 3.40 -10.85
N GLN A 670 -48.06 4.45 -11.59
CA GLN A 670 -47.35 4.37 -12.87
C GLN A 670 -46.05 5.20 -12.79
N PRO A 671 -45.04 4.89 -13.62
CA PRO A 671 -43.86 5.75 -13.78
C PRO A 671 -44.26 7.17 -14.18
N GLY A 672 -43.55 8.16 -13.67
CA GLY A 672 -43.73 9.55 -14.11
C GLY A 672 -43.25 9.77 -15.54
N VAL A 673 -43.62 10.88 -16.15
CA VAL A 673 -43.13 11.30 -17.47
C VAL A 673 -42.71 12.76 -17.41
N LEU A 674 -41.56 13.09 -18.00
CA LEU A 674 -41.11 14.45 -18.29
C LEU A 674 -41.26 14.69 -19.80
N ALA A 675 -42.08 15.66 -20.18
CA ALA A 675 -42.24 16.13 -21.56
C ALA A 675 -41.52 17.47 -21.73
N VAL A 676 -40.72 17.58 -22.79
CA VAL A 676 -39.90 18.76 -23.07
C VAL A 676 -40.42 19.46 -24.32
N PHE A 677 -40.74 20.73 -24.17
CA PHE A 677 -41.26 21.59 -25.22
C PHE A 677 -40.28 22.72 -25.50
N LEU A 678 -39.67 22.74 -26.68
CA LEU A 678 -38.77 23.82 -27.09
C LEU A 678 -39.57 25.03 -27.55
N GLY A 679 -39.33 26.18 -26.94
CA GLY A 679 -39.94 27.47 -27.25
C GLY A 679 -39.14 28.22 -28.31
N ASP A 680 -39.82 28.94 -29.20
CA ASP A 680 -39.19 29.81 -30.19
C ASP A 680 -39.06 31.28 -29.73
N GLY A 681 -39.39 31.54 -28.46
CA GLY A 681 -39.41 32.88 -27.87
C GLY A 681 -40.55 33.77 -28.35
N THR A 682 -41.51 33.26 -29.12
CA THR A 682 -42.71 34.00 -29.58
C THR A 682 -44.00 33.46 -28.96
N GLY A 683 -43.88 32.54 -28.01
CA GLY A 683 -44.99 31.84 -27.38
C GLY A 683 -45.44 30.59 -28.13
N SER A 684 -44.68 30.13 -29.13
CA SER A 684 -44.90 28.83 -29.78
C SER A 684 -43.92 27.80 -29.24
N PHE A 685 -44.42 26.58 -29.04
CA PHE A 685 -43.60 25.47 -28.53
C PHE A 685 -43.74 24.21 -29.39
N VAL A 686 -42.68 23.41 -29.44
CA VAL A 686 -42.64 22.11 -30.13
C VAL A 686 -42.21 21.04 -29.15
N LEU A 687 -42.97 19.94 -29.07
CA LEU A 687 -42.58 18.76 -28.29
C LEU A 687 -41.31 18.17 -28.92
N GLU A 688 -40.21 18.17 -28.16
CA GLU A 688 -38.94 17.59 -28.57
C GLU A 688 -38.87 16.12 -28.19
N ASN A 689 -39.07 15.79 -26.91
CA ASN A 689 -39.04 14.41 -26.44
C ASN A 689 -39.83 14.19 -25.14
N THR A 690 -40.01 12.91 -24.80
CA THR A 690 -40.61 12.46 -23.53
C THR A 690 -39.68 11.46 -22.84
N TYR A 691 -39.35 11.72 -21.58
CA TYR A 691 -38.48 10.90 -20.77
C TYR A 691 -39.28 10.18 -19.67
N PRO A 692 -39.18 8.85 -19.56
CA PRO A 692 -39.75 8.13 -18.43
C PRO A 692 -39.00 8.49 -17.14
N LEU A 693 -39.74 8.67 -16.06
CA LEU A 693 -39.19 8.99 -14.74
C LEU A 693 -39.28 7.78 -13.82
N ILE A 694 -38.19 7.55 -13.07
CA ILE A 694 -37.97 6.37 -12.24
C ILE A 694 -38.73 6.35 -10.90
N SER A 695 -39.55 7.37 -10.59
CA SER A 695 -40.16 7.56 -9.28
C SER A 695 -41.62 8.01 -9.35
N THR A 696 -42.34 7.74 -8.26
CA THR A 696 -43.72 8.15 -8.01
C THR A 696 -43.82 9.40 -7.11
N GLY A 697 -42.73 10.16 -6.91
CA GLY A 697 -42.64 11.28 -5.96
C GLY A 697 -42.28 12.63 -6.59
N PHE A 698 -42.55 13.72 -5.88
CA PHE A 698 -42.29 15.10 -6.30
C PHE A 698 -40.81 15.36 -6.65
N SER A 699 -40.56 16.16 -7.68
CA SER A 699 -39.21 16.54 -8.14
C SER A 699 -39.04 18.05 -8.23
N MET A 700 -37.78 18.50 -8.13
CA MET A 700 -37.37 19.83 -8.58
C MET A 700 -36.46 19.69 -9.80
N LEU A 701 -36.58 20.61 -10.75
CA LEU A 701 -35.75 20.68 -11.95
C LEU A 701 -34.84 21.91 -11.85
N ALA A 702 -33.53 21.72 -12.06
CA ALA A 702 -32.58 22.82 -12.21
C ALA A 702 -31.57 22.55 -13.34
N ARG A 703 -31.12 23.64 -13.95
CA ARG A 703 -30.10 23.66 -15.01
C ARG A 703 -28.73 23.39 -14.39
N LEU A 704 -28.00 22.39 -14.86
CA LEU A 704 -26.73 21.98 -14.24
C LEU A 704 -25.58 22.99 -14.38
N ASN A 705 -25.59 23.74 -15.48
CA ASN A 705 -24.55 24.70 -15.81
C ASN A 705 -25.17 25.82 -16.67
N ALA A 706 -25.19 27.05 -16.16
CA ALA A 706 -25.68 28.20 -16.90
C ALA A 706 -24.78 28.58 -18.12
N GLN A 707 -23.58 27.99 -18.21
CA GLN A 707 -22.59 28.21 -19.27
C GLN A 707 -22.35 27.00 -20.20
N ALA A 708 -23.10 25.90 -20.05
CA ALA A 708 -22.99 24.79 -21.00
C ALA A 708 -23.49 25.26 -22.38
N HIS A 709 -22.59 25.31 -23.35
CA HIS A 709 -22.95 25.55 -24.74
C HIS A 709 -23.49 24.25 -25.34
N SER A 710 -24.70 24.26 -25.88
CA SER A 710 -25.15 23.21 -26.79
C SER A 710 -24.25 23.18 -28.02
N LEU A 711 -23.87 21.99 -28.48
CA LEU A 711 -23.30 21.84 -29.81
C LEU A 711 -24.44 22.09 -30.82
N PRO A 712 -24.23 22.84 -31.92
CA PRO A 712 -25.28 23.08 -32.88
C PRO A 712 -25.87 21.77 -33.43
N GLY A 713 -27.13 21.48 -33.09
CA GLY A 713 -27.89 20.30 -33.54
C GLY A 713 -27.89 19.09 -32.62
N ASP A 714 -27.47 19.21 -31.35
CA ASP A 714 -27.46 18.08 -30.40
C ASP A 714 -28.77 17.84 -29.64
N HIS A 715 -29.71 18.81 -29.63
CA HIS A 715 -31.09 18.71 -29.10
C HIS A 715 -31.23 17.83 -27.84
N THR A 716 -30.36 17.96 -26.83
CA THR A 716 -30.38 17.07 -25.64
C THR A 716 -30.27 17.84 -24.32
N LEU A 717 -31.04 17.38 -23.33
CA LEU A 717 -31.29 18.04 -22.03
C LEU A 717 -30.07 18.05 -21.07
N ASP A 718 -29.88 19.18 -20.36
CA ASP A 718 -28.91 19.39 -19.26
C ASP A 718 -29.60 19.72 -17.91
N TYR A 719 -30.23 18.72 -17.26
CA TYR A 719 -31.05 18.92 -16.06
C TYR A 719 -30.71 17.98 -14.91
N VAL A 720 -30.93 18.47 -13.70
CA VAL A 720 -31.05 17.66 -12.48
C VAL A 720 -32.53 17.45 -12.22
N TYR A 721 -32.97 16.21 -12.06
CA TYR A 721 -34.25 15.90 -11.45
C TYR A 721 -34.05 15.02 -10.24
N THR A 722 -34.98 15.09 -9.29
CA THR A 722 -34.88 14.31 -8.06
C THR A 722 -36.07 13.37 -7.90
N ALA A 723 -35.78 12.13 -7.51
CA ALA A 723 -36.70 11.02 -7.53
C ALA A 723 -36.56 10.22 -6.23
N GLY A 724 -37.50 10.40 -5.30
CA GLY A 724 -37.75 9.48 -4.17
C GLY A 724 -36.52 8.89 -3.47
N GLY A 725 -35.54 9.73 -3.07
CA GLY A 725 -34.29 9.26 -2.47
C GLY A 725 -33.04 9.51 -3.31
N ALA A 726 -33.20 9.67 -4.62
CA ALA A 726 -32.14 9.83 -5.60
C ALA A 726 -32.16 11.19 -6.29
N THR A 727 -30.99 11.73 -6.55
CA THR A 727 -30.81 12.79 -7.54
C THR A 727 -30.37 12.15 -8.82
N ILE A 728 -30.98 12.50 -9.94
CA ILE A 728 -30.61 12.03 -11.27
C ILE A 728 -30.35 13.23 -12.14
N SER A 729 -29.11 13.37 -12.59
CA SER A 729 -28.80 14.25 -13.69
C SER A 729 -29.07 13.55 -15.02
N LEU A 730 -29.92 14.20 -15.80
CA LEU A 730 -29.98 14.05 -17.24
C LEU A 730 -28.94 15.04 -17.80
N LEU A 731 -27.68 14.60 -17.92
CA LEU A 731 -26.73 15.30 -18.78
C LEU A 731 -26.58 14.50 -20.08
N ASN A 732 -26.46 15.21 -21.20
CA ASN A 732 -26.07 14.62 -22.47
C ASN A 732 -24.87 13.65 -22.31
N GLN A 733 -25.08 12.36 -22.61
CA GLN A 733 -24.04 11.31 -22.55
C GLN A 733 -22.92 11.53 -23.60
N LEU A 734 -23.13 12.44 -24.55
CA LEU A 734 -22.18 12.79 -25.62
C LEU A 734 -21.45 14.11 -25.37
N ASN A 735 -21.86 14.91 -24.38
CA ASN A 735 -21.07 16.06 -23.96
C ASN A 735 -19.75 15.52 -23.38
N PRO A 736 -18.58 15.99 -23.86
CA PRO A 736 -17.34 15.74 -23.14
C PRO A 736 -17.58 16.19 -21.71
N ALA A 737 -17.27 15.34 -20.72
CA ALA A 737 -17.29 15.78 -19.33
C ALA A 737 -16.57 17.15 -19.30
N PRO A 738 -17.21 18.23 -18.81
CA PRO A 738 -16.48 19.46 -18.59
C PRO A 738 -15.20 19.08 -17.86
N THR A 739 -14.09 19.66 -18.29
CA THR A 739 -12.83 19.51 -17.57
C THR A 739 -13.14 19.73 -16.10
N ALA A 740 -12.95 18.68 -15.29
CA ALA A 740 -13.28 18.68 -13.87
C ALA A 740 -12.92 20.04 -13.26
N PRO A 741 -13.78 20.62 -12.41
CA PRO A 741 -13.49 21.91 -11.77
C PRO A 741 -12.03 21.90 -11.30
N ALA A 742 -11.28 22.94 -11.65
CA ALA A 742 -9.86 22.99 -11.34
C ALA A 742 -9.71 22.70 -9.83
N PRO A 743 -8.92 21.68 -9.44
CA PRO A 743 -8.75 21.34 -8.04
C PRO A 743 -8.35 22.59 -7.25
N LEU A 744 -8.84 22.74 -6.02
CA LEU A 744 -8.52 23.93 -5.23
C LEU A 744 -7.03 23.93 -4.84
N PRO A 745 -6.34 25.09 -4.81
CA PRO A 745 -4.94 25.15 -4.45
C PRO A 745 -4.67 24.55 -3.06
N SER A 746 -3.85 23.51 -3.01
CA SER A 746 -3.42 22.91 -1.74
C SER A 746 -2.02 23.38 -1.32
N LYS A 747 -1.73 23.26 -0.03
CA LYS A 747 -0.40 23.56 0.54
C LYS A 747 0.08 22.41 1.40
N THR A 748 1.27 21.90 1.08
CA THR A 748 1.95 20.86 1.87
C THR A 748 3.07 21.46 2.72
N THR A 749 3.13 21.07 3.99
CA THR A 749 4.23 21.40 4.91
C THR A 749 4.86 20.13 5.46
N LEU A 750 6.14 20.17 5.82
CA LEU A 750 6.89 19.01 6.31
C LEU A 750 7.57 19.35 7.64
N GLY A 751 7.40 18.46 8.62
CA GLY A 751 8.15 18.43 9.87
C GLY A 751 8.88 17.10 10.06
N ALA A 752 9.86 17.08 10.96
CA ALA A 752 10.58 15.89 11.37
C ALA A 752 10.71 15.83 12.89
N SER A 753 10.68 14.63 13.48
CA SER A 753 10.83 14.44 14.93
C SER A 753 12.17 14.93 15.48
N SER A 754 13.22 14.94 14.64
CA SER A 754 14.50 15.60 14.90
C SER A 754 15.16 15.97 13.57
N THR A 755 15.88 17.09 13.53
CA THR A 755 16.73 17.49 12.39
C THR A 755 18.18 17.03 12.55
N ASN A 756 18.56 16.50 13.71
CA ASN A 756 19.89 15.93 13.98
C ASN A 756 19.74 14.47 14.41
N ALA A 757 20.48 13.57 13.76
CA ALA A 757 20.39 12.13 14.01
C ALA A 757 21.77 11.44 13.98
N ALA A 758 21.89 10.30 14.65
CA ALA A 758 23.00 9.37 14.47
C ALA A 758 22.69 8.38 13.31
N PRO A 759 23.70 7.79 12.66
CA PRO A 759 23.50 6.75 11.66
C PRO A 759 22.62 5.61 12.20
N GLY A 760 21.56 5.27 11.47
CA GLY A 760 20.58 4.23 11.81
C GLY A 760 19.53 4.66 12.85
N GLN A 761 19.57 5.88 13.38
CA GLN A 761 18.55 6.37 14.31
C GLN A 761 17.20 6.52 13.60
N GLN A 762 16.14 5.99 14.21
CA GLN A 762 14.77 6.11 13.70
C GLN A 762 14.24 7.54 13.87
N LEU A 763 13.58 8.05 12.83
CA LEU A 763 13.00 9.38 12.73
C LEU A 763 11.57 9.25 12.20
N THR A 764 10.70 10.20 12.55
CA THR A 764 9.36 10.32 11.98
C THR A 764 9.27 11.61 11.18
N LEU A 765 8.93 11.49 9.90
CA LEU A 765 8.62 12.60 9.01
C LEU A 765 7.10 12.78 9.00
N THR A 766 6.61 14.00 9.17
CA THR A 766 5.18 14.31 9.17
C THR A 766 4.89 15.39 8.16
N ALA A 767 4.10 15.05 7.15
CA ALA A 767 3.57 16.01 6.19
C ALA A 767 2.15 16.41 6.60
N THR A 768 1.86 17.71 6.55
CA THR A 768 0.51 18.26 6.76
C THR A 768 0.07 18.92 5.47
N VAL A 769 -1.08 18.49 4.95
CA VAL A 769 -1.69 19.01 3.73
C VAL A 769 -2.91 19.82 4.13
N THR A 770 -2.96 21.08 3.72
CA THR A 770 -4.10 21.98 3.93
C THR A 770 -4.71 22.35 2.59
N GLY A 771 -6.03 22.19 2.46
CA GLY A 771 -6.79 22.41 1.23
C GLY A 771 -8.27 22.08 1.43
N ALA A 772 -8.97 21.71 0.35
CA ALA A 772 -10.36 21.25 0.38
C ALA A 772 -10.51 19.94 1.15
N SER A 773 -11.58 19.83 1.93
CA SER A 773 -11.89 18.66 2.77
C SER A 773 -13.00 17.81 2.13
N PRO A 774 -12.89 16.47 2.12
CA PRO A 774 -11.79 15.68 2.69
C PRO A 774 -10.54 15.72 1.80
N THR A 775 -9.37 15.90 2.42
CA THR A 775 -8.07 15.71 1.77
C THR A 775 -7.69 14.24 1.84
N THR A 776 -7.58 13.60 0.68
CA THR A 776 -7.35 12.16 0.54
C THR A 776 -6.06 11.88 -0.24
N GLY A 777 -5.67 10.61 -0.29
CA GLY A 777 -4.49 10.15 -1.04
C GLY A 777 -3.26 9.92 -0.18
N THR A 778 -2.09 9.96 -0.81
CA THR A 778 -0.80 9.64 -0.17
C THR A 778 0.22 10.75 -0.40
N VAL A 779 1.16 10.90 0.53
CA VAL A 779 2.30 11.81 0.40
C VAL A 779 3.58 11.01 0.19
N SER A 780 4.36 11.40 -0.82
CA SER A 780 5.68 10.83 -1.10
C SER A 780 6.78 11.63 -0.40
N PHE A 781 7.63 10.96 0.37
CA PHE A 781 8.80 11.57 1.00
C PHE A 781 10.04 11.26 0.17
N ILE A 782 10.79 12.30 -0.22
CA ILE A 782 11.88 12.19 -1.19
C ILE A 782 13.12 12.89 -0.62
N THR A 783 14.29 12.28 -0.78
CA THR A 783 15.58 12.93 -0.50
C THR A 783 16.56 12.71 -1.65
N ASN A 784 17.30 13.76 -2.04
CA ASN A 784 18.27 13.69 -3.15
C ASN A 784 17.70 13.04 -4.44
N GLY A 785 16.43 13.28 -4.74
CA GLY A 785 15.73 12.68 -5.89
C GLY A 785 15.33 11.20 -5.74
N LYS A 786 15.56 10.57 -4.57
CA LYS A 786 15.20 9.18 -4.27
C LYS A 786 14.06 9.10 -3.25
N ALA A 787 13.06 8.27 -3.52
CA ALA A 787 11.96 8.03 -2.59
C ALA A 787 12.43 7.32 -1.31
N LEU A 788 12.01 7.86 -0.16
CA LEU A 788 12.15 7.23 1.16
C LEU A 788 10.96 6.33 1.49
N GLY A 789 9.78 6.66 0.96
CA GLY A 789 8.53 5.94 1.15
C GLY A 789 7.31 6.84 0.94
N THR A 790 6.12 6.25 1.06
CA THR A 790 4.83 6.93 0.98
C THR A 790 4.03 6.70 2.26
N ALA A 791 3.21 7.67 2.65
CA ALA A 791 2.26 7.50 3.75
C ALA A 791 0.87 8.03 3.36
N ALA A 792 -0.18 7.33 3.77
CA ALA A 792 -1.56 7.76 3.55
C ALA A 792 -1.91 8.99 4.41
N ILE A 793 -2.78 9.84 3.88
CA ILE A 793 -3.32 10.98 4.61
C ILE A 793 -4.42 10.49 5.55
N THR A 794 -4.28 10.78 6.83
CA THR A 794 -5.33 10.61 7.85
C THR A 794 -5.50 11.95 8.57
N ASN A 795 -6.72 12.50 8.54
CA ASN A 795 -7.05 13.82 9.11
C ASN A 795 -6.09 14.93 8.65
N GLY A 796 -5.80 15.01 7.34
CA GLY A 796 -4.92 16.03 6.75
C GLY A 796 -3.42 15.83 7.01
N THR A 797 -3.00 14.71 7.62
CA THR A 797 -1.60 14.43 7.92
C THR A 797 -1.13 13.06 7.41
N ALA A 798 0.11 12.97 6.95
CA ALA A 798 0.76 11.72 6.55
C ALA A 798 2.09 11.58 7.29
N ALA A 799 2.33 10.42 7.91
CA ALA A 799 3.52 10.19 8.73
C ALA A 799 4.33 8.97 8.25
N LEU A 800 5.64 9.14 8.06
CA LEU A 800 6.57 8.09 7.63
C LEU A 800 7.70 7.91 8.64
N ALA A 801 7.88 6.69 9.14
CA ALA A 801 9.05 6.31 9.93
C ALA A 801 10.22 5.93 9.01
N THR A 802 11.41 6.51 9.23
CA THR A 802 12.59 6.28 8.40
C THR A 802 13.89 6.38 9.20
N SER A 803 15.02 6.01 8.60
CA SER A 803 16.38 6.21 9.16
C SER A 803 17.42 6.30 8.05
N PHE A 804 18.57 6.89 8.36
CA PHE A 804 19.67 7.07 7.42
C PHE A 804 20.90 6.31 7.90
N ALA A 805 21.39 5.36 7.09
CA ALA A 805 22.49 4.48 7.50
C ALA A 805 23.89 5.14 7.46
N ALA A 806 24.05 6.24 6.72
CA ALA A 806 25.33 6.92 6.56
C ALA A 806 25.27 8.34 7.10
N ALA A 807 26.41 8.85 7.58
CA ALA A 807 26.53 10.26 7.90
C ALA A 807 26.42 11.12 6.64
N GLY A 808 25.76 12.26 6.77
CA GLY A 808 25.47 13.16 5.66
C GLY A 808 24.36 14.15 5.98
N THR A 809 24.13 15.10 5.08
CA THR A 809 22.95 15.97 5.14
C THR A 809 21.95 15.53 4.08
N TYR A 810 20.73 15.25 4.50
CA TYR A 810 19.65 14.74 3.67
C TYR A 810 18.55 15.79 3.57
N PRO A 811 18.46 16.53 2.45
CA PRO A 811 17.32 17.41 2.21
C PRO A 811 16.11 16.54 1.89
N VAL A 812 15.06 16.63 2.72
CA VAL A 812 13.83 15.86 2.56
C VAL A 812 12.71 16.78 2.13
N ILE A 813 11.96 16.41 1.10
CA ILE A 813 10.71 17.07 0.69
C ILE A 813 9.55 16.10 0.82
N ALA A 814 8.36 16.64 1.06
CA ALA A 814 7.10 15.93 0.98
C ALA A 814 6.36 16.41 -0.28
N ASN A 815 5.98 15.46 -1.14
CA ASN A 815 5.25 15.74 -2.36
C ASN A 815 3.86 15.11 -2.28
N TYR A 816 2.84 15.96 -2.29
CA TYR A 816 1.45 15.56 -2.41
C TYR A 816 1.03 15.68 -3.88
N PRO A 817 0.62 14.59 -4.53
CA PRO A 817 0.27 14.60 -5.96
C PRO A 817 -1.08 15.26 -6.26
N GLY A 818 -1.84 15.69 -5.23
CA GLY A 818 -3.21 16.17 -5.39
C GLY A 818 -4.23 15.04 -5.25
N ASP A 819 -5.50 15.42 -5.22
CA ASP A 819 -6.65 14.54 -5.33
C ASP A 819 -7.74 15.22 -6.18
N ALA A 820 -8.94 14.62 -6.25
CA ALA A 820 -10.05 15.18 -7.01
C ALA A 820 -10.43 16.61 -6.55
N ASN A 821 -10.13 16.98 -5.30
CA ASN A 821 -10.52 18.25 -4.69
C ASN A 821 -9.33 19.23 -4.57
N ASN A 822 -8.09 18.75 -4.65
CA ASN A 822 -6.88 19.49 -4.28
C ASN A 822 -5.78 19.42 -5.36
N THR A 823 -5.17 20.56 -5.71
CA THR A 823 -4.02 20.56 -6.63
C THR A 823 -2.81 19.85 -6.02
N PRO A 824 -1.89 19.32 -6.84
CA PRO A 824 -0.58 18.89 -6.34
C PRO A 824 0.13 20.02 -5.58
N SER A 825 0.83 19.67 -4.51
CA SER A 825 1.66 20.61 -3.76
C SER A 825 2.89 19.94 -3.15
N SER A 826 3.98 20.70 -3.01
CA SER A 826 5.23 20.22 -2.43
C SER A 826 5.62 21.08 -1.24
N SER A 827 6.20 20.45 -0.22
CA SER A 827 6.78 21.18 0.90
C SER A 827 8.11 21.84 0.52
N ASN A 828 8.52 22.82 1.33
CA ASN A 828 9.93 23.20 1.40
C ASN A 828 10.77 22.03 1.94
N ALA A 829 12.06 22.02 1.60
CA ALA A 829 12.99 20.99 2.07
C ALA A 829 13.30 21.15 3.57
N VAL A 830 13.25 20.05 4.31
CA VAL A 830 13.75 19.93 5.68
C VAL A 830 15.08 19.17 5.63
N SER A 831 16.17 19.81 6.09
CA SER A 831 17.50 19.20 6.11
C SER A 831 17.69 18.36 7.38
N ILE A 832 17.84 17.05 7.21
CA ILE A 832 18.23 16.14 8.28
C ILE A 832 19.74 15.95 8.26
N VAL A 833 20.41 16.32 9.34
CA VAL A 833 21.86 16.17 9.51
C VAL A 833 22.14 14.89 10.30
N VAL A 834 22.78 13.94 9.65
CA VAL A 834 23.21 12.68 10.25
C VAL A 834 24.71 12.78 10.52
N ALA A 835 25.09 12.85 11.79
CA ALA A 835 26.48 13.07 12.20
C ALA A 835 27.13 11.75 12.70
N PRO A 836 28.41 11.48 12.37
CA PRO A 836 29.12 10.33 12.91
C PRO A 836 29.21 10.38 14.44
N VAL A 837 29.25 9.21 15.09
CA VAL A 837 29.37 9.12 16.55
C VAL A 837 30.84 9.16 17.01
N ASN A 838 31.09 9.60 18.24
CA ASN A 838 32.44 9.56 18.82
C ASN A 838 32.92 8.12 18.97
N SER A 839 34.16 7.83 18.57
CA SER A 839 34.85 6.57 18.88
C SER A 839 35.90 6.76 19.98
N THR A 840 36.29 5.68 20.64
CA THR A 840 37.45 5.68 21.54
C THR A 840 38.42 4.56 21.19
N THR A 841 39.72 4.86 21.14
CA THR A 841 40.79 3.91 20.84
C THR A 841 41.66 3.72 22.07
N THR A 842 41.92 2.47 22.44
CA THR A 842 42.87 2.09 23.50
C THR A 842 43.99 1.23 22.93
N LEU A 843 45.17 1.27 23.55
CA LEU A 843 46.35 0.51 23.10
C LEU A 843 46.93 -0.29 24.27
N SER A 844 47.33 -1.53 23.97
CA SER A 844 48.10 -2.40 24.86
C SER A 844 49.24 -3.07 24.09
N VAL A 845 50.27 -3.49 24.82
CA VAL A 845 51.44 -4.20 24.27
C VAL A 845 51.73 -5.44 25.10
N SER A 846 52.19 -6.51 24.46
CA SER A 846 52.49 -7.80 25.12
C SER A 846 53.54 -7.72 26.23
N ALA A 847 54.46 -6.74 26.16
CA ALA A 847 55.41 -6.43 27.22
C ALA A 847 55.90 -4.97 27.12
N GLY A 848 56.07 -4.28 28.25
CA GLY A 848 56.58 -2.89 28.28
C GLY A 848 58.09 -2.73 28.06
N SER A 849 58.82 -3.85 27.99
CA SER A 849 60.25 -3.89 27.73
C SER A 849 60.62 -5.09 26.88
N ALA A 850 61.58 -4.94 25.97
CA ALA A 850 62.00 -5.98 25.04
C ALA A 850 63.51 -5.94 24.75
N GLY A 851 64.07 -7.08 24.35
CA GLY A 851 65.39 -7.13 23.71
C GLY A 851 65.34 -6.65 22.26
N THR A 852 66.50 -6.33 21.69
CA THR A 852 66.58 -5.98 20.27
C THR A 852 66.12 -7.17 19.41
N ASN A 853 65.32 -6.91 18.38
CA ASN A 853 64.69 -7.91 17.50
C ASN A 853 63.67 -8.86 18.19
N GLN A 854 63.34 -8.63 19.47
CA GLN A 854 62.27 -9.39 20.11
C GLN A 854 60.90 -8.92 19.58
N GLN A 855 60.06 -9.87 19.18
CA GLN A 855 58.72 -9.60 18.67
C GLN A 855 57.77 -9.20 19.82
N LEU A 856 57.10 -8.08 19.64
CA LEU A 856 56.01 -7.59 20.49
C LEU A 856 54.70 -7.63 19.71
N THR A 857 53.59 -7.82 20.42
CA THR A 857 52.25 -7.69 19.83
C THR A 857 51.59 -6.44 20.40
N PHE A 858 51.28 -5.49 19.52
CA PHE A 858 50.47 -4.32 19.83
C PHE A 858 49.01 -4.59 19.52
N THR A 859 48.12 -4.33 20.47
CA THR A 859 46.69 -4.55 20.33
C THR A 859 45.95 -3.25 20.58
N ALA A 860 45.32 -2.73 19.53
CA ALA A 860 44.41 -1.59 19.62
C ALA A 860 42.96 -2.07 19.70
N SER A 861 42.17 -1.51 20.62
CA SER A 861 40.74 -1.77 20.73
C SER A 861 39.98 -0.46 20.54
N VAL A 862 39.06 -0.45 19.58
CA VAL A 862 38.26 0.70 19.18
C VAL A 862 36.79 0.42 19.50
N THR A 863 36.16 1.30 20.28
CA THR A 863 34.73 1.24 20.57
C THR A 863 33.99 2.38 19.87
N GLY A 864 32.79 2.08 19.37
CA GLY A 864 31.96 2.96 18.55
C GLY A 864 30.76 2.21 17.96
N LEU A 865 30.06 2.80 16.99
CA LEU A 865 28.98 2.16 16.25
C LEU A 865 29.57 1.23 15.17
N ASN A 866 29.84 -0.02 15.53
CA ASN A 866 30.41 -1.06 14.65
C ASN A 866 31.62 -0.57 13.82
N PRO A 867 32.70 -0.08 14.45
CA PRO A 867 33.80 0.56 13.75
C PRO A 867 34.50 -0.40 12.77
N THR A 868 34.84 0.11 11.60
CA THR A 868 35.48 -0.60 10.49
C THR A 868 36.76 0.11 10.03
N GLY A 869 37.57 -0.52 9.18
CA GLY A 869 38.76 0.10 8.59
C GLY A 869 40.07 -0.37 9.23
N LYS A 870 41.06 0.53 9.33
CA LYS A 870 42.42 0.21 9.81
C LYS A 870 42.85 1.13 10.93
N VAL A 871 43.68 0.60 11.82
CA VAL A 871 44.40 1.35 12.87
C VAL A 871 45.86 1.46 12.47
N THR A 872 46.40 2.66 12.59
CA THR A 872 47.83 2.94 12.35
C THR A 872 48.57 2.96 13.68
N PHE A 873 49.63 2.16 13.79
CA PHE A 873 50.52 2.12 14.93
C PHE A 873 51.78 2.91 14.59
N ALA A 874 52.15 3.86 15.43
CA ALA A 874 53.33 4.69 15.25
C ALA A 874 54.08 4.84 16.56
N SER A 875 55.42 4.84 16.50
CA SER A 875 56.26 5.35 17.57
C SER A 875 56.48 6.85 17.41
N SER A 876 57.11 7.47 18.42
CA SER A 876 57.62 8.84 18.35
C SER A 876 58.58 9.12 17.19
N THR A 877 59.10 8.08 16.53
CA THR A 877 60.14 8.21 15.50
C THR A 877 59.75 7.66 14.13
N ALA A 878 58.76 6.76 14.04
CA ALA A 878 58.34 6.15 12.78
C ALA A 878 56.97 5.46 12.87
N THR A 879 56.29 5.31 11.73
CA THR A 879 55.13 4.42 11.61
C THR A 879 55.60 2.97 11.68
N LEU A 880 55.03 2.19 12.61
CA LEU A 880 55.36 0.77 12.82
C LEU A 880 54.59 -0.12 11.84
N GLY A 881 53.36 0.26 11.50
CA GLY A 881 52.51 -0.45 10.56
C GLY A 881 51.02 -0.14 10.73
N THR A 882 50.19 -0.82 9.95
CA THR A 882 48.73 -0.73 10.03
C THR A 882 48.13 -2.12 10.20
N ALA A 883 47.06 -2.24 10.99
CA ALA A 883 46.28 -3.47 11.09
C ALA A 883 44.78 -3.19 10.89
N SER A 884 44.08 -4.12 10.26
CA SER A 884 42.64 -4.03 10.04
C SER A 884 41.89 -4.26 11.35
N LEU A 885 40.77 -3.55 11.52
CA LEU A 885 39.84 -3.79 12.61
C LEU A 885 39.02 -5.05 12.32
N ILE A 886 39.05 -6.01 13.24
CA ILE A 886 38.20 -7.20 13.23
C ILE A 886 37.49 -7.22 14.57
N ASN A 887 36.16 -7.07 14.57
CA ASN A 887 35.33 -7.00 15.78
C ASN A 887 35.83 -5.97 16.80
N GLY A 888 36.18 -4.76 16.35
CA GLY A 888 36.67 -3.69 17.22
C GLY A 888 38.16 -3.77 17.58
N VAL A 889 38.87 -4.83 17.17
CA VAL A 889 40.27 -5.06 17.57
C VAL A 889 41.21 -5.10 16.37
N ALA A 890 42.36 -4.43 16.48
CA ALA A 890 43.44 -4.48 15.50
C ALA A 890 44.75 -4.88 16.18
N THR A 891 45.45 -5.89 15.64
CA THR A 891 46.71 -6.41 16.20
C THR A 891 47.87 -6.28 15.23
N LEU A 892 49.01 -5.77 15.71
CA LEU A 892 50.24 -5.61 14.93
C LEU A 892 51.43 -6.28 15.64
N PRO A 893 51.99 -7.36 15.09
CA PRO A 893 53.29 -7.85 15.54
C PRO A 893 54.42 -6.97 14.99
N PHE A 894 55.32 -6.51 15.88
CA PHE A 894 56.45 -5.66 15.49
C PHE A 894 57.68 -5.90 16.39
N ALA A 895 58.89 -5.80 15.83
CA ALA A 895 60.15 -5.93 16.56
C ALA A 895 61.05 -4.71 16.29
N PHE A 896 61.54 -4.08 17.35
CA PHE A 896 62.46 -2.94 17.22
C PHE A 896 63.89 -3.42 16.96
N THR A 897 64.54 -2.81 15.97
CA THR A 897 65.93 -3.10 15.59
C THR A 897 66.95 -2.16 16.25
N ALA A 898 66.48 -1.06 16.85
CA ALA A 898 67.28 -0.07 17.55
C ALA A 898 66.93 -0.05 19.05
N THR A 899 67.93 0.22 19.88
CA THR A 899 67.77 0.39 21.32
C THR A 899 67.22 1.77 21.64
N GLY A 900 66.47 1.89 22.74
CA GLY A 900 65.89 3.16 23.16
C GLY A 900 64.50 3.03 23.79
N SER A 901 63.90 4.16 24.14
CA SER A 901 62.53 4.25 24.64
C SER A 901 61.62 4.78 23.54
N PHE A 902 60.58 4.02 23.19
CA PHE A 902 59.65 4.33 22.11
C PHE A 902 58.25 4.51 22.69
N ALA A 903 57.69 5.72 22.57
CA ALA A 903 56.29 5.97 22.88
C ALA A 903 55.44 5.59 21.66
N VAL A 904 54.60 4.58 21.80
CA VAL A 904 53.77 4.04 20.71
C VAL A 904 52.31 4.47 20.88
N THR A 905 51.70 4.99 19.82
CA THR A 905 50.27 5.31 19.77
C THR A 905 49.57 4.46 18.70
N ALA A 906 48.29 4.21 18.93
CA ALA A 906 47.38 3.65 17.94
C ALA A 906 46.36 4.72 17.55
N THR A 907 46.30 5.02 16.26
CA THR A 907 45.38 6.04 15.72
C THR A 907 44.38 5.38 14.78
N TYR A 908 43.10 5.51 15.11
CA TYR A 908 41.99 5.16 14.25
C TYR A 908 41.51 6.41 13.51
N ALA A 909 41.52 6.38 12.18
CA ALA A 909 41.17 7.54 11.37
C ALA A 909 39.66 7.86 11.35
N GLY A 910 38.82 6.95 11.85
CA GLY A 910 37.36 7.01 11.72
C GLY A 910 36.85 6.27 10.49
N ASP A 911 35.53 6.17 10.38
CA ASP A 911 34.82 5.68 9.21
C ASP A 911 33.54 6.50 8.98
N VAL A 912 32.66 6.03 8.09
CA VAL A 912 31.41 6.74 7.75
C VAL A 912 30.43 6.87 8.92
N ALA A 913 30.56 6.04 9.95
CA ALA A 913 29.69 6.03 11.12
C ALA A 913 30.38 6.56 12.38
N ASN A 914 31.72 6.59 12.41
CA ASN A 914 32.52 6.89 13.60
C ASN A 914 33.58 7.96 13.33
N LEU A 915 33.68 8.96 14.21
CA LEU A 915 34.81 9.91 14.20
C LEU A 915 36.12 9.22 14.55
N GLY A 916 37.24 9.75 14.06
CA GLY A 916 38.58 9.26 14.40
C GLY A 916 38.93 9.45 15.87
N SER A 917 39.77 8.56 16.39
CA SER A 917 40.27 8.62 17.77
C SER A 917 41.69 8.09 17.88
N ALA A 918 42.41 8.50 18.91
CA ALA A 918 43.78 8.07 19.17
C ALA A 918 43.91 7.55 20.61
N SER A 919 44.74 6.52 20.79
CA SER A 919 45.09 6.04 22.12
C SER A 919 46.02 7.02 22.83
N THR A 920 46.06 6.93 24.15
CA THR A 920 47.20 7.44 24.91
C THR A 920 48.48 6.67 24.52
N PRO A 921 49.67 7.29 24.56
CA PRO A 921 50.91 6.60 24.23
C PRO A 921 51.28 5.51 25.25
N VAL A 922 51.71 4.34 24.77
CA VAL A 922 52.30 3.27 25.58
C VAL A 922 53.81 3.27 25.37
N THR A 923 54.59 3.34 26.45
CA THR A 923 56.06 3.38 26.36
C THR A 923 56.65 1.97 26.31
N VAL A 924 57.51 1.70 25.34
CA VAL A 924 58.26 0.45 25.18
C VAL A 924 59.75 0.72 25.29
N THR A 925 60.43 0.05 26.22
CA THR A 925 61.88 0.17 26.39
C THR A 925 62.62 -0.99 25.75
N VAL A 926 63.49 -0.70 24.77
CA VAL A 926 64.27 -1.71 24.04
C VAL A 926 65.73 -1.63 24.49
N ALA A 927 66.21 -2.70 25.13
CA ALA A 927 67.57 -2.78 25.63
C ALA A 927 68.52 -3.41 24.59
N ALA A 928 69.79 -2.97 24.63
CA ALA A 928 70.86 -3.65 23.90
C ALA A 928 71.03 -5.07 24.45
N PRO A 929 71.44 -6.05 23.62
CA PRO A 929 71.86 -7.35 24.13
C PRO A 929 73.05 -7.17 25.08
N ASP A 930 72.89 -7.55 26.34
CA ASP A 930 73.92 -7.43 27.38
C ASP A 930 73.83 -8.60 28.39
N TYR A 931 74.72 -8.71 29.35
CA TYR A 931 74.64 -9.70 30.43
C TYR A 931 75.12 -9.13 31.75
N THR A 932 74.61 -9.67 32.85
CA THR A 932 75.08 -9.33 34.21
C THR A 932 75.88 -10.47 34.79
N ILE A 933 76.86 -10.18 35.65
CA ILE A 933 77.63 -11.17 36.40
C ILE A 933 77.54 -10.92 37.91
N THR A 934 77.38 -11.99 38.68
CA THR A 934 77.39 -11.98 40.14
C THR A 934 78.25 -13.11 40.69
N ALA A 935 78.82 -12.94 41.90
CA ALA A 935 79.53 -14.00 42.63
C ALA A 935 78.82 -14.28 43.95
N SER A 936 78.59 -15.56 44.26
CA SER A 936 77.98 -16.00 45.52
C SER A 936 78.73 -17.21 46.09
N PRO A 937 79.42 -17.07 47.24
CA PRO A 937 79.62 -15.83 48.02
C PRO A 937 80.52 -14.81 47.28
N SER A 938 80.44 -13.51 47.59
CA SER A 938 81.27 -12.45 46.97
C SER A 938 82.63 -12.24 47.64
N SER A 939 82.93 -13.03 48.68
CA SER A 939 84.21 -13.02 49.40
C SER A 939 84.57 -14.39 49.96
N ALA A 940 85.87 -14.64 50.20
CA ALA A 940 86.35 -15.83 50.89
C ALA A 940 87.57 -15.54 51.78
N THR A 941 87.74 -16.32 52.85
CA THR A 941 88.91 -16.28 53.72
C THR A 941 89.73 -17.57 53.54
N ILE A 942 91.01 -17.46 53.22
CA ILE A 942 91.87 -18.58 52.81
C ILE A 942 93.17 -18.55 53.62
N LYS A 943 93.58 -19.67 54.21
CA LYS A 943 94.92 -19.78 54.82
C LYS A 943 96.00 -19.89 53.74
N ALA A 944 97.21 -19.40 53.98
CA ALA A 944 98.32 -19.59 53.04
C ALA A 944 98.53 -21.09 52.68
N GLY A 945 98.53 -21.43 51.39
CA GLY A 945 98.66 -22.80 50.88
C GLY A 945 97.33 -23.55 50.60
N GLN A 946 96.18 -22.89 50.75
CA GLN A 946 94.85 -23.47 50.54
C GLN A 946 94.11 -22.82 49.37
N SER A 947 92.90 -23.30 49.06
CA SER A 947 92.03 -22.74 48.02
C SER A 947 90.61 -22.48 48.51
N ALA A 948 89.94 -21.49 47.92
CA ALA A 948 88.49 -21.28 48.07
C ALA A 948 87.81 -21.21 46.70
N THR A 949 86.52 -21.55 46.68
CA THR A 949 85.69 -21.51 45.48
C THR A 949 84.49 -20.59 45.67
N THR A 950 84.04 -19.96 44.59
CA THR A 950 82.76 -19.24 44.52
C THR A 950 82.07 -19.50 43.18
N THR A 951 80.74 -19.46 43.17
CA THR A 951 79.96 -19.60 41.94
C THR A 951 79.75 -18.23 41.32
N LEU A 952 80.18 -18.08 40.07
CA LEU A 952 79.88 -16.94 39.21
C LEU A 952 78.62 -17.25 38.39
N THR A 953 77.63 -16.37 38.44
CA THR A 953 76.38 -16.49 37.67
C THR A 953 76.31 -15.38 36.63
N VAL A 954 76.21 -15.76 35.36
CA VAL A 954 76.01 -14.87 34.21
C VAL A 954 74.54 -14.93 33.79
N THR A 955 73.82 -13.83 33.90
CA THR A 955 72.39 -13.74 33.53
C THR A 955 72.24 -12.90 32.27
N PRO A 956 71.62 -13.42 31.20
CA PRO A 956 71.46 -12.68 29.95
C PRO A 956 70.41 -11.56 30.11
N VAL A 957 70.66 -10.42 29.49
CA VAL A 957 69.80 -9.22 29.47
C VAL A 957 69.60 -8.80 28.01
N GLY A 958 68.43 -8.25 27.67
CA GLY A 958 68.18 -7.73 26.30
C GLY A 958 68.31 -8.76 25.18
N GLY A 959 68.18 -10.06 25.48
CA GLY A 959 68.29 -11.15 24.49
C GLY A 959 69.72 -11.59 24.15
N TYR A 960 70.70 -11.32 25.02
CA TYR A 960 72.08 -11.73 24.82
C TYR A 960 72.25 -13.26 24.74
N THR A 961 72.88 -13.73 23.67
CA THR A 961 73.14 -15.16 23.38
C THR A 961 74.62 -15.50 23.20
N GLY A 962 75.51 -14.52 23.38
CA GLY A 962 76.94 -14.67 23.16
C GLY A 962 77.65 -15.50 24.23
N THR A 963 78.84 -16.03 23.91
CA THR A 963 79.68 -16.74 24.88
C THR A 963 80.48 -15.75 25.72
N VAL A 964 80.40 -15.87 27.04
CA VAL A 964 81.12 -15.04 28.02
C VAL A 964 82.34 -15.81 28.53
N LYS A 965 83.54 -15.27 28.31
CA LYS A 965 84.82 -15.81 28.80
C LYS A 965 85.21 -15.14 30.12
N PHE A 966 85.76 -15.92 31.06
CA PHE A 966 86.20 -15.41 32.36
C PHE A 966 87.71 -15.23 32.40
N SER A 967 88.15 -14.17 33.08
CA SER A 967 89.55 -13.87 33.33
C SER A 967 89.70 -13.20 34.70
N CYS A 968 90.88 -13.35 35.31
CA CYS A 968 91.25 -12.57 36.48
C CYS A 968 92.14 -11.40 36.05
N GLY A 969 91.95 -10.25 36.69
CA GLY A 969 92.84 -9.10 36.56
C GLY A 969 94.23 -9.38 37.14
N THR A 970 94.99 -8.32 37.43
CA THR A 970 96.31 -8.44 38.05
C THR A 970 96.21 -9.15 39.41
N LEU A 971 96.84 -10.32 39.51
CA LEU A 971 96.85 -11.12 40.73
C LEU A 971 98.05 -10.74 41.62
N PRO A 972 97.84 -10.65 42.95
CA PRO A 972 98.94 -10.50 43.91
C PRO A 972 99.89 -11.70 43.92
N THR A 973 101.12 -11.47 44.34
CA THR A 973 102.19 -12.49 44.35
C THR A 973 101.78 -13.71 45.18
N GLY A 974 101.83 -14.90 44.57
CA GLY A 974 101.47 -16.16 45.22
C GLY A 974 99.98 -16.51 45.21
N VAL A 975 99.13 -15.73 44.53
CA VAL A 975 97.70 -16.04 44.31
C VAL A 975 97.48 -16.59 42.90
N GLY A 976 96.79 -17.72 42.79
CA GLY A 976 96.32 -18.29 41.52
C GLY A 976 94.81 -18.14 41.37
N CYS A 977 94.34 -18.01 40.13
CA CYS A 977 92.93 -17.91 39.79
C CYS A 977 92.62 -18.82 38.60
N THR A 978 91.60 -19.67 38.74
CA THR A 978 91.12 -20.57 37.67
C THR A 978 89.60 -20.60 37.62
N PHE A 979 89.05 -20.92 36.45
CA PHE A 979 87.61 -20.97 36.18
C PHE A 979 87.22 -22.33 35.60
N ALA A 980 86.12 -22.90 36.06
CA ALA A 980 85.59 -24.17 35.57
C ALA A 980 84.06 -24.08 35.35
N PRO A 981 83.56 -24.03 34.10
CA PRO A 981 84.31 -23.88 32.84
C PRO A 981 84.91 -22.47 32.65
N SER A 982 85.90 -22.32 31.76
CA SER A 982 86.54 -21.02 31.47
C SER A 982 85.67 -20.04 30.68
N SER A 983 84.50 -20.46 30.22
CA SER A 983 83.50 -19.65 29.53
C SER A 983 82.12 -20.28 29.61
N VAL A 984 81.05 -19.48 29.52
CA VAL A 984 79.65 -19.92 29.54
C VAL A 984 78.81 -19.23 28.46
N THR A 985 77.76 -19.88 27.97
CA THR A 985 76.81 -19.31 26.99
C THR A 985 75.40 -19.34 27.57
N PRO A 986 74.84 -18.20 28.02
CA PRO A 986 73.52 -18.13 28.63
C PRO A 986 72.40 -18.06 27.57
N SER A 987 72.18 -19.12 26.79
CA SER A 987 71.27 -19.08 25.63
C SER A 987 69.76 -19.15 25.96
N SER A 988 69.37 -19.46 27.19
CA SER A 988 67.94 -19.52 27.60
C SER A 988 67.71 -19.27 29.11
N GLY A 989 68.72 -18.79 29.83
CA GLY A 989 68.71 -18.63 31.28
C GLY A 989 70.11 -18.36 31.81
N ALA A 990 70.23 -18.14 33.11
CA ALA A 990 71.53 -17.87 33.73
C ALA A 990 72.48 -19.06 33.59
N ALA A 991 73.75 -18.80 33.28
CA ALA A 991 74.80 -19.81 33.17
C ALA A 991 75.89 -19.58 34.20
N THR A 992 76.48 -20.65 34.76
CA THR A 992 77.39 -20.54 35.91
C THR A 992 78.79 -21.08 35.64
N SER A 993 79.78 -20.50 36.31
CA SER A 993 81.19 -20.92 36.32
C SER A 993 81.73 -20.89 37.74
N THR A 994 82.54 -21.87 38.13
CA THR A 994 83.19 -21.89 39.44
C THR A 994 84.53 -21.16 39.35
N LEU A 995 84.70 -20.09 40.12
CA LEU A 995 85.99 -19.43 40.37
C LEU A 995 86.70 -20.14 41.51
N THR A 996 87.92 -20.61 41.27
CA THR A 996 88.82 -21.17 42.30
C THR A 996 90.01 -20.24 42.49
N ILE A 997 90.21 -19.77 43.72
CA ILE A 997 91.38 -18.98 44.14
C ILE A 997 92.29 -19.87 44.98
N THR A 998 93.58 -19.90 44.65
CA THR A 998 94.62 -20.69 45.36
C THR A 998 95.68 -19.77 45.95
N THR A 999 96.17 -20.04 47.15
CA THR A 999 97.31 -19.33 47.78
C THR A 999 98.53 -20.24 47.90
N THR A 1000 99.73 -19.66 47.99
CA THR A 1000 101.01 -20.38 48.08
C THR A 1000 101.49 -20.46 49.54
N ALA A 1001 101.91 -21.64 50.00
CA ALA A 1001 102.43 -21.83 51.36
C ALA A 1001 103.88 -21.28 51.52
N PRO A 1002 104.28 -20.81 52.72
CA PRO A 1002 105.68 -20.48 53.01
C PRO A 1002 106.53 -21.76 53.12
N THR A 1003 107.76 -21.76 52.60
CA THR A 1003 108.68 -22.93 52.69
C THR A 1003 110.10 -22.53 53.10
N THR A 1004 110.67 -23.22 54.09
CA THR A 1004 112.10 -23.18 54.49
C THR A 1004 112.81 -24.49 54.10
N ALA A 1005 113.95 -24.41 53.41
CA ALA A 1005 114.67 -25.58 52.94
C ALA A 1005 115.80 -25.99 53.91
N PHE A 1006 115.75 -27.23 54.44
CA PHE A 1006 116.88 -27.91 55.09
C PHE A 1006 117.18 -29.23 54.35
N LEU A 1007 118.44 -29.44 53.98
CA LEU A 1007 118.95 -30.59 53.23
C LEU A 1007 119.41 -31.73 54.17
N ARG A 1008 118.95 -32.98 53.97
CA ARG A 1008 119.80 -34.17 53.66
C ARG A 1008 119.05 -35.53 53.64
N ARG A 1009 119.25 -36.22 52.51
CA ARG A 1009 119.42 -37.66 52.15
C ARG A 1009 119.16 -38.81 53.17
N LEU A 1010 118.49 -39.88 52.68
CA LEU A 1010 118.92 -41.31 52.59
C LEU A 1010 117.80 -42.13 51.86
N SER A 1011 117.95 -42.62 50.62
CA SER A 1011 118.39 -43.97 50.13
C SER A 1011 117.34 -45.13 50.07
N VAL A 1012 116.80 -45.40 48.84
CA VAL A 1012 116.45 -46.66 48.06
C VAL A 1012 115.85 -47.92 48.77
N PRO A 1013 115.18 -48.94 48.11
CA PRO A 1013 114.91 -49.21 46.68
C PRO A 1013 113.57 -49.90 46.24
N LEU A 1014 113.39 -49.92 44.90
CA LEU A 1014 112.71 -50.90 44.02
C LEU A 1014 111.47 -51.70 44.49
N GLN A 1015 110.31 -51.41 43.89
CA GLN A 1015 109.61 -52.35 42.99
C GLN A 1015 108.57 -51.57 42.16
N GLY A 1016 108.71 -51.65 40.84
CA GLY A 1016 107.87 -50.93 39.89
C GLY A 1016 106.61 -51.71 39.54
N VAL A 1017 105.47 -51.02 39.44
CA VAL A 1017 104.27 -51.53 38.78
C VAL A 1017 103.52 -50.38 38.11
N ALA A 1018 103.15 -50.64 36.85
CA ALA A 1018 102.02 -50.12 36.10
C ALA A 1018 102.02 -48.63 35.73
N TRP A 1019 102.74 -48.31 34.66
CA TRP A 1019 102.27 -47.29 33.73
C TRP A 1019 102.14 -47.88 32.33
N ALA A 1020 100.89 -47.80 31.87
CA ALA A 1020 100.46 -47.57 30.52
C ALA A 1020 100.76 -48.65 29.45
N SER A 1021 99.71 -48.83 28.64
CA SER A 1021 99.76 -49.29 27.25
C SER A 1021 99.70 -50.79 27.06
N LEU A 1022 98.85 -51.19 26.10
CA LEU A 1022 98.78 -52.50 25.42
C LEU A 1022 97.79 -53.51 26.01
N LEU A 1023 96.52 -53.39 25.63
CA LEU A 1023 95.66 -54.54 25.34
C LEU A 1023 94.37 -54.09 24.60
N PHE A 1024 94.53 -53.72 23.33
CA PHE A 1024 93.48 -53.86 22.32
C PHE A 1024 94.17 -54.22 21.01
N LEU A 1025 94.27 -55.53 20.74
CA LEU A 1025 94.21 -56.16 19.40
C LEU A 1025 94.51 -57.67 19.52
N ALA A 1026 93.52 -58.40 20.04
CA ALA A 1026 93.26 -59.80 19.72
C ALA A 1026 91.72 -59.87 19.72
N PHE A 1027 91.02 -60.03 18.62
CA PHE A 1027 91.09 -61.18 17.75
C PHE A 1027 90.66 -60.79 16.33
N SER A 1028 91.48 -61.17 15.36
CA SER A 1028 91.00 -61.44 14.00
C SER A 1028 90.09 -62.67 14.05
N PRO A 1029 89.15 -62.81 13.11
CA PRO A 1029 89.52 -63.73 12.03
C PRO A 1029 89.16 -63.23 10.63
N ARG A 1030 90.10 -63.53 9.73
CA ARG A 1030 89.87 -64.07 8.37
C ARG A 1030 89.38 -63.05 7.34
N ARG A 1031 90.33 -62.55 6.53
CA ARG A 1031 90.73 -63.09 5.19
C ARG A 1031 89.83 -62.46 4.10
N THR A 1032 90.32 -61.65 3.15
CA THR A 1032 91.57 -61.79 2.40
C THR A 1032 92.02 -60.48 1.71
N ARG A 1033 93.35 -60.28 1.68
CA ARG A 1033 94.21 -59.67 0.63
C ARG A 1033 93.93 -58.21 0.23
N GLY A 1034 94.80 -57.23 0.52
CA GLY A 1034 96.18 -57.17 0.04
C GLY A 1034 97.18 -56.49 1.00
N LEU A 1035 98.19 -57.29 1.32
CA LEU A 1035 99.50 -57.04 1.94
C LEU A 1035 100.39 -56.17 1.01
N ASN A 1036 101.48 -55.50 1.38
CA ASN A 1036 102.15 -55.17 2.64
C ASN A 1036 103.40 -54.31 2.28
N ARG A 1037 103.97 -53.63 3.29
CA ARG A 1037 105.44 -53.47 3.48
C ARG A 1037 106.26 -52.52 2.56
N ARG A 1038 105.78 -51.32 2.25
CA ARG A 1038 106.65 -50.22 1.73
C ARG A 1038 106.57 -48.81 2.33
N PHE A 1039 105.63 -48.45 3.22
CA PHE A 1039 105.63 -47.11 3.86
C PHE A 1039 105.79 -47.08 5.38
N ALA A 1040 106.10 -48.23 5.98
CA ALA A 1040 106.82 -48.36 7.26
C ALA A 1040 108.28 -47.82 7.18
N ARG A 1041 108.54 -46.85 6.30
CA ARG A 1041 109.80 -46.12 6.10
C ARG A 1041 109.64 -44.59 6.10
N ALA A 1042 108.41 -44.05 6.09
CA ALA A 1042 108.20 -42.60 6.29
C ALA A 1042 108.08 -42.20 7.77
N MET A 1043 107.86 -43.18 8.65
CA MET A 1043 107.94 -43.05 10.11
C MET A 1043 109.40 -42.92 10.62
N LEU A 1044 110.36 -42.70 9.71
CA LEU A 1044 111.80 -42.59 9.97
C LEU A 1044 112.42 -41.29 9.40
N PHE A 1045 111.62 -40.35 8.84
CA PHE A 1045 112.15 -39.10 8.22
C PHE A 1045 111.71 -37.79 8.90
N THR A 1046 110.72 -37.79 9.79
CA THR A 1046 110.40 -36.61 10.63
C THR A 1046 111.07 -36.65 12.00
N LEU A 1047 111.76 -37.76 12.33
CA LEU A 1047 112.72 -37.88 13.44
C LEU A 1047 114.09 -37.22 13.12
N LEU A 1048 114.16 -36.38 12.06
CA LEU A 1048 115.37 -35.73 11.54
C LEU A 1048 115.14 -34.27 11.10
N LEU A 1049 114.21 -33.55 11.75
CA LEU A 1049 114.22 -32.08 11.77
C LEU A 1049 114.36 -31.52 13.20
N ALA A 1050 115.04 -32.30 14.05
CA ALA A 1050 115.80 -31.79 15.19
C ALA A 1050 117.27 -31.62 14.72
N ALA A 1051 117.55 -30.54 13.99
CA ALA A 1051 118.91 -30.04 13.77
C ALA A 1051 118.85 -28.57 13.31
N GLY A 1052 119.02 -27.64 14.24
CA GLY A 1052 119.10 -26.22 13.90
C GLY A 1052 119.31 -25.31 15.11
N LEU A 1053 120.55 -25.31 15.64
CA LEU A 1053 121.27 -24.14 16.22
C LEU A 1053 120.62 -23.49 17.47
N PHE A 1054 121.11 -23.60 18.72
CA PHE A 1054 122.43 -23.33 19.31
C PHE A 1054 123.05 -21.94 19.06
N THR A 1055 123.34 -21.24 20.18
CA THR A 1055 124.27 -20.09 20.44
C THR A 1055 123.73 -18.67 20.16
N PHE A 1056 123.98 -17.55 20.87
CA PHE A 1056 124.96 -16.99 21.85
C PHE A 1056 124.18 -16.01 22.79
N SER A 1057 124.34 -15.83 24.11
CA SER A 1057 125.43 -15.45 25.05
C SER A 1057 125.90 -13.96 25.07
N GLY A 1058 125.97 -13.41 26.30
CA GLY A 1058 126.63 -12.14 26.71
C GLY A 1058 125.92 -11.43 27.89
N CYS A 1059 126.25 -11.71 29.16
CA CYS A 1059 127.20 -11.01 30.09
C CYS A 1059 126.74 -9.59 30.53
N SER A 1060 126.74 -9.16 31.81
CA SER A 1060 127.78 -9.29 32.86
C SER A 1060 127.29 -9.11 34.34
N SER A 1061 127.88 -9.92 35.26
CA SER A 1061 128.39 -9.66 36.66
C SER A 1061 127.60 -8.85 37.72
N SER A 1062 127.61 -9.07 39.05
CA SER A 1062 127.93 -10.15 40.01
C SER A 1062 127.84 -9.55 41.45
N SER A 1063 127.16 -10.19 42.42
CA SER A 1063 127.56 -10.27 43.86
C SER A 1063 126.53 -11.02 44.73
N PRO A 1064 126.94 -11.65 45.86
CA PRO A 1064 126.20 -12.73 46.53
C PRO A 1064 125.38 -12.26 47.75
N SER A 1065 124.70 -13.23 48.40
CA SER A 1065 124.14 -13.26 49.77
C SER A 1065 122.67 -12.85 49.98
N ASN A 1066 121.78 -13.85 50.01
CA ASN A 1066 120.99 -14.23 51.20
C ASN A 1066 120.07 -15.42 50.87
N PRO A 1067 119.76 -16.32 51.83
CA PRO A 1067 118.79 -17.38 51.61
C PRO A 1067 117.44 -16.77 51.21
N VAL A 1068 116.90 -17.16 50.05
CA VAL A 1068 115.56 -16.76 49.62
C VAL A 1068 114.56 -17.53 50.47
N THR A 1069 113.99 -16.86 51.46
CA THR A 1069 112.73 -17.26 52.08
C THR A 1069 111.62 -16.98 51.04
N ASN A 1070 110.80 -17.97 50.70
CA ASN A 1070 109.51 -17.71 50.05
C ASN A 1070 108.51 -17.49 51.21
N PRO A 1071 108.06 -16.25 51.48
CA PRO A 1071 107.17 -15.97 52.60
C PRO A 1071 105.75 -16.54 52.41
N GLY A 1072 105.44 -17.19 51.28
CA GLY A 1072 104.08 -17.57 50.92
C GLY A 1072 103.26 -16.35 50.49
N THR A 1073 101.96 -16.54 50.27
CA THR A 1073 101.04 -15.42 50.00
C THR A 1073 100.93 -14.52 51.25
N PRO A 1074 101.19 -13.20 51.16
CA PRO A 1074 101.10 -12.30 52.32
C PRO A 1074 99.68 -12.28 52.93
N ALA A 1075 99.60 -12.27 54.27
CA ALA A 1075 98.33 -12.13 54.99
C ALA A 1075 97.73 -10.73 54.78
N GLY A 1076 96.39 -10.66 54.65
CA GLY A 1076 95.66 -9.42 54.41
C GLY A 1076 94.48 -9.58 53.45
N ALA A 1077 93.62 -8.56 53.42
CA ALA A 1077 92.50 -8.49 52.47
C ALA A 1077 92.99 -8.01 51.10
N GLN A 1078 92.62 -8.74 50.06
CA GLN A 1078 93.00 -8.51 48.68
C GLN A 1078 91.75 -8.54 47.81
N THR A 1079 91.62 -7.60 46.88
CA THR A 1079 90.51 -7.58 45.92
C THR A 1079 90.95 -8.21 44.62
N ILE A 1080 90.24 -9.24 44.18
CA ILE A 1080 90.46 -9.90 42.89
C ILE A 1080 89.35 -9.43 41.95
N THR A 1081 89.72 -8.66 40.93
CA THR A 1081 88.77 -8.28 39.87
C THR A 1081 88.62 -9.43 38.89
N VAL A 1082 87.43 -10.02 38.84
CA VAL A 1082 87.04 -10.99 37.82
C VAL A 1082 86.45 -10.20 36.66
N THR A 1083 87.09 -10.30 35.50
CA THR A 1083 86.61 -9.66 34.28
C THR A 1083 86.04 -10.73 33.36
N THR A 1084 84.87 -10.43 32.81
CA THR A 1084 84.27 -11.20 31.74
C THR A 1084 84.31 -10.41 30.45
N ALA A 1085 84.54 -11.09 29.34
CA ALA A 1085 84.41 -10.51 28.02
C ALA A 1085 83.62 -11.48 27.14
N ASP A 1086 82.76 -10.94 26.30
CA ASP A 1086 82.10 -11.70 25.27
C ASP A 1086 83.10 -12.21 24.21
N SER A 1087 82.69 -13.17 23.39
CA SER A 1087 83.54 -13.74 22.34
C SER A 1087 83.99 -12.73 21.29
N SER A 1088 83.31 -11.59 21.16
CA SER A 1088 83.70 -10.51 20.24
C SER A 1088 84.62 -9.46 20.87
N GLY A 1089 84.75 -9.44 22.21
CA GLY A 1089 85.55 -8.48 22.96
C GLY A 1089 84.92 -7.09 23.10
N ASN A 1090 83.67 -6.90 22.66
CA ASN A 1090 82.99 -5.61 22.64
C ASN A 1090 82.17 -5.35 23.91
N LEU A 1091 81.78 -6.40 24.63
CA LEU A 1091 81.04 -6.32 25.90
C LEU A 1091 81.88 -6.96 26.99
N SER A 1092 82.21 -6.19 28.02
CA SER A 1092 82.96 -6.68 29.17
C SER A 1092 82.38 -6.16 30.47
N HIS A 1093 82.21 -7.05 31.44
CA HIS A 1093 81.76 -6.72 32.79
C HIS A 1093 82.76 -7.22 33.80
N ALA A 1094 82.92 -6.49 34.91
CA ALA A 1094 83.82 -6.87 35.98
C ALA A 1094 83.12 -6.85 37.32
N ILE A 1095 83.48 -7.81 38.18
CA ILE A 1095 83.08 -7.83 39.58
C ILE A 1095 84.29 -8.02 40.47
N ASN A 1096 84.23 -7.46 41.67
CA ASN A 1096 85.29 -7.58 42.65
C ASN A 1096 84.97 -8.71 43.63
N PHE A 1097 85.84 -9.71 43.70
CA PHE A 1097 85.80 -10.80 44.66
C PHE A 1097 86.81 -10.53 45.78
N GLN A 1098 86.38 -10.46 47.03
CA GLN A 1098 87.26 -10.14 48.16
C GLN A 1098 87.88 -11.41 48.74
N VAL A 1099 89.20 -11.45 48.84
CA VAL A 1099 89.94 -12.58 49.41
C VAL A 1099 90.76 -12.13 50.60
N THR A 1100 90.50 -12.68 51.78
CA THR A 1100 91.31 -12.43 52.98
C THR A 1100 92.25 -13.61 53.20
N VAL A 1101 93.55 -13.38 53.06
CA VAL A 1101 94.57 -14.40 53.35
C VAL A 1101 94.94 -14.35 54.83
N GLN A 1102 94.82 -15.48 55.52
CA GLN A 1102 95.18 -15.65 56.94
C GLN A 1102 96.57 -16.25 57.12
#